data_AF-A0A3A8NI32-F1
#
_entry.id   AF-A0A3A8NI32-F1
#
_cell.length_a   1.000
_cell.length_b   1.000
_cell.length_c   1.000
_cell.angle_alpha   90.00
_cell.angle_beta   90.00
_cell.angle_gamma   90.00
#
_symmetry.space_group_name_H-M   'P 1'
#
loop_
_entity.id
_entity.type
_entity.pdbx_description
1 polymer ?
#
loop_
_entity_poly.entity_id
_entity_poly.type
_entity_poly.pdbx_seq_one_letter_code
_entity_poly.pdbx_strand_id
1 'polypeptide(L)'
;MFSVRCLAPLASAALLLALPASAEEAMCAPVAKVPLERHLRQLSLDLLGRPPTMEEYKTFQAKGSVTADDVRKMMGQEPFYARMREFHRALLRSNISQSVQGNGDYRVSGTPLSFGGNNANALRGGQGPRCDGEIEQDNCKANPQDAHALAPTTCRDPQGVPLPVSYDYDPNYYQCLPLDPASTVPELKYADCNALKASTAHGKYANFCDNRYSSSAGQSVPYLCRPDPDKTSTNVLKPFPDTGVITAWVHPAPETRPNLERLERCTFDLTQRNNIKGTWVPQRGCLQREGYVTTSVQPYWSTTTEPVKVCAIEAQSRATNPYTNESCETGRFNSDRSCGCGDKMRRCEINEVHPARVTAFNEEPLLITDAVVRNDEPYFNILTSRRSFVNGTLSEFYRQRQGVAVFNVKSPADPATLPAVAYADTTTWSEYTRDSTHSGVLTTPAFLYRFPTQRARVNQFYEAFLCKHFAPAADATLPPPDDSCNRENNLAKRCGCNYCHATIEPTGAHWGRYAERSALFLPAEQFPRLDLKCRDCALNGDTNCGGECSQYVMQAFDGDGANSLGLLKTYLYRTAEEEKNIEGGPQTLVQRMMETGDLERCTVKRVWNEFLGRAMTVEEQKLYLQTLSQAFAKNNHSLKSLIEHVVMSDAYRRID
;
A
#
# COMPACT_ATOMS: atom_id res chain seq x y z
N MET A 1 15.95 -65.70 49.30
CA MET A 1 15.26 -67.00 49.12
C MET A 1 14.48 -66.91 47.82
N PHE A 2 14.69 -67.64 46.71
CA PHE A 2 15.77 -68.51 46.18
C PHE A 2 15.78 -68.32 44.64
N SER A 3 16.85 -68.41 43.84
CA SER A 3 18.25 -68.85 43.98
C SER A 3 18.57 -70.35 43.82
N VAL A 4 18.45 -70.87 42.59
CA VAL A 4 19.02 -72.14 42.07
C VAL A 4 19.45 -71.88 40.61
N ARG A 5 20.73 -71.63 40.27
CA ARG A 5 21.93 -72.50 40.17
C ARG A 5 22.06 -73.32 38.87
N CYS A 6 23.15 -73.10 38.13
CA CYS A 6 24.22 -74.07 37.75
C CYS A 6 25.21 -73.37 36.78
N LEU A 7 26.49 -73.19 37.15
CA LEU A 7 27.64 -74.07 36.82
C LEU A 7 27.80 -74.26 35.28
N ALA A 8 28.64 -73.51 34.54
CA ALA A 8 30.12 -73.42 34.56
C ALA A 8 30.83 -74.71 34.06
N PRO A 9 32.11 -74.66 33.61
CA PRO A 9 32.81 -73.69 32.75
C PRO A 9 33.56 -74.40 31.58
N LEU A 10 34.31 -73.70 30.73
CA LEU A 10 35.75 -73.97 30.45
C LEU A 10 36.33 -73.00 29.40
N ALA A 11 37.66 -72.90 29.38
CA ALA A 11 38.40 -71.82 28.76
C ALA A 11 39.02 -72.18 27.40
N SER A 12 39.12 -71.14 26.56
CA SER A 12 40.24 -70.82 25.66
C SER A 12 40.58 -71.68 24.42
N ALA A 13 40.75 -70.91 23.34
CA ALA A 13 41.74 -71.07 22.27
C ALA A 13 41.48 -72.10 21.14
N ALA A 14 40.86 -71.60 20.07
CA ALA A 14 41.36 -71.79 18.71
C ALA A 14 41.03 -70.57 17.83
N LEU A 15 42.07 -69.86 17.37
CA LEU A 15 41.94 -68.99 16.18
C LEU A 15 41.64 -69.88 14.98
N LEU A 16 40.69 -69.48 14.12
CA LEU A 16 40.83 -69.45 12.65
C LEU A 16 39.52 -68.99 11.98
N LEU A 17 39.66 -68.16 10.93
CA LEU A 17 38.65 -67.88 9.90
C LEU A 17 37.37 -67.13 10.32
N ALA A 18 37.54 -65.85 10.67
CA ALA A 18 36.56 -64.82 10.31
C ALA A 18 37.31 -63.71 9.54
N LEU A 19 37.24 -63.75 8.21
CA LEU A 19 37.74 -62.66 7.36
C LEU A 19 36.90 -61.40 7.64
N PRO A 20 37.47 -60.19 7.54
CA PRO A 20 36.66 -58.97 7.58
C PRO A 20 35.72 -59.00 6.38
N ALA A 21 34.42 -58.96 6.63
CA ALA A 21 33.48 -58.53 5.60
C ALA A 21 33.79 -57.06 5.33
N SER A 22 34.55 -56.80 4.26
CA SER A 22 34.70 -55.47 3.69
C SER A 22 33.30 -54.89 3.53
N ALA A 23 33.03 -53.75 4.16
CA ALA A 23 31.84 -53.00 3.86
C ALA A 23 31.98 -52.52 2.41
N GLU A 24 31.37 -53.24 1.47
CA GLU A 24 31.17 -52.75 0.12
C GLU A 24 30.45 -51.41 0.24
N GLU A 25 31.01 -50.37 -0.37
CA GLU A 25 30.28 -49.14 -0.60
C GLU A 25 28.96 -49.51 -1.27
N ALA A 26 27.83 -49.02 -0.74
CA ALA A 26 26.53 -49.25 -1.31
C ALA A 26 26.41 -48.49 -2.65
N MET A 27 27.05 -49.04 -3.69
CA MET A 27 27.00 -48.52 -5.03
C MET A 27 25.56 -48.65 -5.53
N CYS A 28 24.91 -47.51 -5.65
CA CYS A 28 23.62 -47.42 -6.33
C CYS A 28 23.78 -48.04 -7.72
N ALA A 29 22.81 -48.88 -8.14
CA ALA A 29 22.80 -49.49 -9.47
C ALA A 29 23.05 -48.42 -10.55
N PRO A 30 23.76 -48.75 -11.65
CA PRO A 30 24.21 -47.75 -12.62
C PRO A 30 23.02 -47.00 -13.20
N VAL A 31 22.90 -45.72 -12.83
CA VAL A 31 21.88 -44.82 -13.37
C VAL A 31 22.02 -44.82 -14.88
N ALA A 32 20.97 -45.26 -15.58
CA ALA A 32 20.95 -45.27 -17.03
C ALA A 32 21.22 -43.85 -17.53
N LYS A 33 22.35 -43.63 -18.20
CA LYS A 33 22.75 -42.30 -18.66
C LYS A 33 21.65 -41.71 -19.53
N VAL A 34 21.03 -40.62 -19.04
CA VAL A 34 20.03 -39.86 -19.80
C VAL A 34 20.63 -39.48 -21.16
N PRO A 35 19.95 -39.78 -22.28
CA PRO A 35 20.43 -39.41 -23.62
C PRO A 35 20.75 -37.92 -23.71
N LEU A 36 21.79 -37.58 -24.47
CA LEU A 36 22.31 -36.21 -24.55
C LEU A 36 21.22 -35.21 -24.97
N GLU A 37 20.37 -35.60 -25.92
CA GLU A 37 19.25 -34.82 -26.41
C GLU A 37 18.20 -34.56 -25.31
N ARG A 38 17.94 -35.54 -24.45
CA ARG A 38 17.00 -35.39 -23.32
C ARG A 38 17.59 -34.48 -22.24
N HIS A 39 18.86 -34.67 -21.89
CA HIS A 39 19.55 -33.82 -20.91
C HIS A 39 19.64 -32.36 -21.39
N LEU A 40 19.99 -32.13 -22.66
CA LEU A 40 20.01 -30.79 -23.27
C LEU A 40 18.61 -30.17 -23.29
N ARG A 41 17.56 -30.95 -23.60
CA ARG A 41 16.18 -30.47 -23.61
C ARG A 41 15.72 -30.02 -22.23
N GLN A 42 16.01 -30.81 -21.20
CA GLN A 42 15.70 -30.50 -19.80
C GLN A 42 16.42 -29.21 -19.38
N LEU A 43 17.74 -29.15 -19.56
CA LEU A 43 18.57 -28.00 -19.24
C LEU A 43 18.11 -26.71 -19.92
N SER A 44 17.77 -26.77 -21.21
CA SER A 44 17.27 -25.61 -21.97
C SER A 44 15.88 -25.15 -21.51
N LEU A 45 15.00 -26.08 -21.13
CA LEU A 45 13.69 -25.72 -20.58
C LEU A 45 13.84 -25.07 -19.19
N ASP A 46 14.68 -25.61 -18.33
CA ASP A 46 14.83 -25.12 -16.96
C ASP A 46 15.60 -23.79 -16.90
N LEU A 47 16.71 -23.66 -17.65
CA LEU A 47 17.53 -22.45 -17.67
C LEU A 47 17.01 -21.37 -18.62
N LEU A 48 16.42 -21.72 -19.78
CA LEU A 48 16.05 -20.75 -20.83
C LEU A 48 14.55 -20.68 -21.11
N GLY A 49 13.71 -21.51 -20.46
CA GLY A 49 12.26 -21.52 -20.67
C GLY A 49 11.82 -21.98 -22.06
N ARG A 50 12.73 -22.54 -22.88
CA ARG A 50 12.47 -22.93 -24.27
C ARG A 50 13.13 -24.27 -24.63
N PRO A 51 12.59 -25.05 -25.58
CA PRO A 51 13.33 -26.17 -26.13
C PRO A 51 14.60 -25.71 -26.88
N PRO A 52 15.61 -26.57 -27.02
CA PRO A 52 16.77 -26.30 -27.87
C PRO A 52 16.35 -26.20 -29.34
N THR A 53 17.00 -25.32 -30.08
CA THR A 53 16.92 -25.24 -31.54
C THR A 53 17.60 -26.43 -32.21
N MET A 54 17.28 -26.69 -33.48
CA MET A 54 17.93 -27.75 -34.25
C MET A 54 19.44 -27.52 -34.46
N GLU A 55 19.91 -26.28 -34.36
CA GLU A 55 21.33 -25.93 -34.43
C GLU A 55 22.04 -26.21 -33.09
N GLU A 56 21.41 -25.86 -31.96
CA GLU A 56 21.89 -26.23 -30.62
C GLU A 56 21.98 -27.77 -30.51
N TYR A 57 20.94 -28.53 -30.91
CA TYR A 57 21.00 -30.00 -30.93
C TYR A 57 22.20 -30.54 -31.73
N LYS A 58 22.41 -30.09 -32.97
CA LYS A 58 23.55 -30.51 -33.81
C LYS A 58 24.89 -30.18 -33.15
N THR A 59 25.00 -29.00 -32.54
CA THR A 59 26.22 -28.53 -31.86
C THR A 59 26.57 -29.44 -30.68
N PHE A 60 25.59 -29.77 -29.83
CA PHE A 60 25.83 -30.67 -28.70
C PHE A 60 26.05 -32.12 -29.15
N GLN A 61 25.34 -32.61 -30.19
CA GLN A 61 25.59 -33.93 -30.78
C GLN A 61 27.03 -34.06 -31.29
N ALA A 62 27.57 -33.04 -31.96
CA ALA A 62 28.96 -33.01 -32.39
C ALA A 62 29.95 -32.94 -31.20
N LYS A 63 29.56 -32.30 -30.09
CA LYS A 63 30.37 -32.21 -28.86
C LYS A 63 30.30 -33.47 -27.98
N GLY A 64 29.25 -34.27 -28.12
CA GLY A 64 29.02 -35.52 -27.37
C GLY A 64 28.70 -35.36 -25.86
N SER A 65 28.74 -34.14 -25.31
CA SER A 65 28.48 -33.88 -23.88
C SER A 65 28.09 -32.43 -23.60
N VAL A 66 27.37 -32.22 -22.49
CA VAL A 66 27.16 -30.90 -21.87
C VAL A 66 28.23 -30.69 -20.81
N THR A 67 28.94 -29.57 -20.85
CA THR A 67 29.98 -29.17 -19.89
C THR A 67 29.52 -28.01 -19.01
N ALA A 68 30.18 -27.80 -17.86
CA ALA A 68 29.92 -26.66 -16.98
C ALA A 68 29.97 -25.30 -17.71
N ASP A 69 30.91 -25.12 -18.65
CA ASP A 69 30.97 -23.91 -19.49
C ASP A 69 29.74 -23.69 -20.37
N ASP A 70 29.03 -24.75 -20.78
CA ASP A 70 27.81 -24.59 -21.56
C ASP A 70 26.66 -24.11 -20.67
N VAL A 71 26.57 -24.66 -19.44
CA VAL A 71 25.64 -24.20 -18.40
C VAL A 71 25.88 -22.71 -18.09
N ARG A 72 27.14 -22.31 -17.89
CA ARG A 72 27.51 -20.90 -17.72
C ARG A 72 27.09 -20.02 -18.90
N LYS A 73 27.30 -20.48 -20.14
CA LYS A 73 26.87 -19.76 -21.35
C LYS A 73 25.34 -19.63 -21.44
N MET A 74 24.58 -20.64 -21.01
CA MET A 74 23.11 -20.55 -20.92
C MET A 74 22.68 -19.53 -19.87
N MET A 75 23.29 -19.54 -18.69
CA MET A 75 23.04 -18.56 -17.61
C MET A 75 23.51 -17.12 -17.96
N GLY A 76 24.18 -16.93 -19.09
CA GLY A 76 24.52 -15.60 -19.63
C GLY A 76 23.43 -14.99 -20.51
N GLN A 77 22.37 -15.72 -20.87
CA GLN A 77 21.35 -15.27 -21.84
C GLN A 77 20.16 -14.58 -21.16
N GLU A 78 19.50 -13.64 -21.85
CA GLU A 78 18.28 -12.96 -21.37
C GLU A 78 17.14 -13.90 -20.89
N PRO A 79 16.86 -15.04 -21.55
CA PRO A 79 15.83 -15.96 -21.07
C PRO A 79 16.10 -16.53 -19.67
N PHE A 80 17.38 -16.71 -19.29
CA PHE A 80 17.75 -17.12 -17.93
C PHE A 80 17.42 -16.04 -16.91
N TYR A 81 17.80 -14.78 -17.18
CA TYR A 81 17.47 -13.68 -16.27
C TYR A 81 15.96 -13.47 -16.16
N ALA A 82 15.20 -13.65 -17.25
CA ALA A 82 13.73 -13.66 -17.21
C ALA A 82 13.17 -14.77 -16.32
N ARG A 83 13.68 -16.01 -16.45
CA ARG A 83 13.31 -17.15 -15.58
C ARG A 83 13.63 -16.86 -14.11
N MET A 84 14.80 -16.28 -13.84
CA MET A 84 15.21 -15.90 -12.49
C MET A 84 14.35 -14.77 -11.90
N ARG A 85 13.88 -13.79 -12.68
CA ARG A 85 12.93 -12.78 -12.18
C ARG A 85 11.62 -13.41 -11.72
N GLU A 86 11.11 -14.42 -12.41
CA GLU A 86 9.88 -15.12 -11.99
C GLU A 86 10.10 -16.01 -10.76
N PHE A 87 11.27 -16.69 -10.64
CA PHE A 87 11.66 -17.36 -9.40
C PHE A 87 11.66 -16.40 -8.19
N HIS A 88 12.26 -15.21 -8.35
CA HIS A 88 12.25 -14.19 -7.29
C HIS A 88 10.86 -13.61 -7.05
N ARG A 89 10.04 -13.39 -8.08
CA ARG A 89 8.64 -12.95 -7.93
C ARG A 89 7.83 -13.93 -7.06
N ALA A 90 8.00 -15.23 -7.29
CA ALA A 90 7.38 -16.27 -6.49
C ALA A 90 7.91 -16.30 -5.04
N LEU A 91 9.24 -16.20 -4.86
CA LEU A 91 9.92 -16.22 -3.56
C LEU A 91 9.54 -15.00 -2.68
N LEU A 92 9.48 -13.81 -3.29
CA LEU A 92 9.23 -12.54 -2.60
C LEU A 92 7.74 -12.22 -2.45
N ARG A 93 6.88 -12.82 -3.29
CA ARG A 93 5.45 -12.52 -3.40
C ARG A 93 5.18 -11.03 -3.62
N SER A 94 6.01 -10.37 -4.45
CA SER A 94 5.98 -8.92 -4.73
C SER A 94 4.75 -8.52 -5.57
N ASN A 95 3.58 -8.52 -4.92
CA ASN A 95 2.31 -8.10 -5.48
C ASN A 95 1.47 -7.40 -4.42
N ILE A 96 1.41 -6.06 -4.49
CA ILE A 96 0.63 -5.21 -3.58
C ILE A 96 -0.73 -4.77 -4.16
N SER A 97 -1.15 -5.30 -5.31
CA SER A 97 -2.37 -4.86 -6.02
C SER A 97 -3.68 -5.08 -5.25
N GLN A 98 -3.63 -5.89 -4.18
CA GLN A 98 -4.73 -6.09 -3.22
C GLN A 98 -4.35 -5.67 -1.78
N SER A 99 -3.17 -5.07 -1.59
CA SER A 99 -2.63 -4.67 -0.28
C SER A 99 -2.68 -3.16 -0.03
N VAL A 100 -2.75 -2.34 -1.09
CA VAL A 100 -2.92 -0.88 -0.99
C VAL A 100 -4.22 -0.49 -1.68
N GLN A 101 -5.28 -0.28 -0.90
CA GLN A 101 -6.56 0.23 -1.40
C GLN A 101 -6.65 1.75 -1.13
N GLY A 102 -7.07 2.51 -2.15
CA GLY A 102 -7.25 3.96 -2.03
C GLY A 102 -8.53 4.31 -1.29
N ASN A 103 -8.45 4.49 0.04
CA ASN A 103 -9.61 4.83 0.88
C ASN A 103 -10.13 6.28 0.68
N GLY A 104 -9.31 7.17 0.13
CA GLY A 104 -9.71 8.51 -0.31
C GLY A 104 -9.70 8.61 -1.83
N ASP A 105 -10.66 9.35 -2.39
CA ASP A 105 -10.72 9.56 -3.83
C ASP A 105 -10.02 10.88 -4.22
N TYR A 106 -8.70 10.80 -4.36
CA TYR A 106 -7.83 11.89 -4.84
C TYR A 106 -7.81 12.00 -6.37
N ARG A 107 -8.74 11.30 -7.03
CA ARG A 107 -8.77 11.17 -8.47
C ARG A 107 -9.50 12.35 -9.07
N VAL A 108 -8.75 13.20 -9.75
CA VAL A 108 -9.32 14.25 -10.59
C VAL A 108 -9.68 13.66 -11.95
N SER A 109 -10.77 14.14 -12.55
CA SER A 109 -11.21 13.68 -13.87
C SER A 109 -12.02 14.76 -14.58
N GLY A 110 -12.31 14.56 -15.87
CA GLY A 110 -13.17 15.44 -16.68
C GLY A 110 -12.63 16.86 -16.90
N THR A 111 -13.49 17.73 -17.43
CA THR A 111 -13.16 19.13 -17.74
C THR A 111 -14.28 20.03 -17.20
N PRO A 112 -14.04 20.91 -16.22
CA PRO A 112 -12.78 21.08 -15.48
C PRO A 112 -12.35 19.82 -14.70
N LEU A 113 -11.04 19.68 -14.48
CA LEU A 113 -10.48 18.64 -13.62
C LEU A 113 -10.94 18.86 -12.17
N SER A 114 -11.61 17.86 -11.60
CA SER A 114 -12.19 17.91 -10.25
C SER A 114 -12.21 16.54 -9.59
N PHE A 115 -12.26 16.48 -8.26
CA PHE A 115 -12.70 15.28 -7.57
C PHE A 115 -14.15 14.96 -7.96
N GLY A 116 -14.46 13.66 -8.12
CA GLY A 116 -15.79 13.14 -8.46
C GLY A 116 -16.34 12.10 -7.50
N GLY A 117 -15.67 11.87 -6.36
CA GLY A 117 -16.06 10.90 -5.34
C GLY A 117 -15.94 11.47 -3.93
N ASN A 118 -15.46 10.67 -2.97
CA ASN A 118 -15.55 10.92 -1.52
C ASN A 118 -15.20 12.35 -1.06
N ASN A 119 -14.16 12.97 -1.64
CA ASN A 119 -13.73 14.33 -1.27
C ASN A 119 -14.73 15.43 -1.67
N ALA A 120 -15.54 15.22 -2.72
CA ALA A 120 -16.56 16.17 -3.15
C ALA A 120 -17.60 16.48 -2.06
N ASN A 121 -17.90 15.51 -1.18
CA ASN A 121 -18.89 15.69 -0.13
C ASN A 121 -18.49 16.77 0.87
N ALA A 122 -17.25 16.71 1.37
CA ALA A 122 -16.75 17.70 2.32
C ALA A 122 -16.50 19.07 1.69
N LEU A 123 -16.19 19.13 0.39
CA LEU A 123 -15.88 20.38 -0.32
C LEU A 123 -17.13 21.09 -0.85
N ARG A 124 -18.14 20.34 -1.31
CA ARG A 124 -19.30 20.82 -2.08
C ARG A 124 -20.66 20.26 -1.66
N GLY A 125 -20.74 19.34 -0.70
CA GLY A 125 -21.99 18.98 -0.01
C GLY A 125 -22.62 17.64 -0.40
N GLY A 126 -22.13 17.00 -1.47
CA GLY A 126 -22.64 15.71 -1.95
C GLY A 126 -21.56 14.80 -2.52
N GLN A 127 -21.88 13.54 -2.79
CA GLN A 127 -20.99 12.60 -3.50
C GLN A 127 -21.17 12.77 -5.01
N GLY A 128 -20.10 13.09 -5.76
CA GLY A 128 -20.16 13.35 -7.21
C GLY A 128 -20.08 14.82 -7.69
N PRO A 129 -20.58 15.84 -6.96
CA PRO A 129 -20.50 17.24 -7.36
C PRO A 129 -19.09 17.74 -7.70
N ARG A 130 -19.02 18.39 -8.86
CA ARG A 130 -17.84 19.09 -9.37
C ARG A 130 -17.97 20.58 -9.07
N CYS A 131 -16.96 21.38 -9.43
CA CYS A 131 -17.17 22.82 -9.54
C CYS A 131 -18.14 23.15 -10.68
N ASP A 132 -18.55 24.40 -10.72
CA ASP A 132 -19.19 24.99 -11.88
C ASP A 132 -18.21 25.08 -13.07
N GLY A 133 -18.57 24.43 -14.19
CA GLY A 133 -17.76 24.41 -15.41
C GLY A 133 -18.03 25.60 -16.35
N GLU A 134 -19.11 26.35 -16.11
CA GLU A 134 -19.55 27.49 -16.91
C GLU A 134 -19.01 28.81 -16.32
N ILE A 135 -18.89 28.88 -14.99
CA ILE A 135 -18.42 30.08 -14.26
C ILE A 135 -16.91 30.05 -13.99
N GLU A 136 -16.19 31.03 -14.54
CA GLU A 136 -14.79 31.30 -14.15
C GLU A 136 -14.74 31.90 -12.74
N GLN A 137 -13.93 31.30 -11.86
CA GLN A 137 -13.87 31.65 -10.43
C GLN A 137 -13.64 33.14 -10.22
N ASP A 138 -12.61 33.71 -10.82
CA ASP A 138 -12.20 35.10 -10.57
C ASP A 138 -13.10 36.12 -11.29
N ASN A 139 -14.05 35.65 -12.10
CA ASN A 139 -15.08 36.44 -12.77
C ASN A 139 -16.51 36.04 -12.34
N CYS A 140 -16.67 35.49 -11.11
CA CYS A 140 -17.92 34.88 -10.61
C CYS A 140 -19.18 35.78 -10.63
N LYS A 141 -19.03 37.07 -10.88
CA LYS A 141 -20.13 38.06 -10.90
C LYS A 141 -20.67 38.36 -12.29
N ALA A 142 -19.94 38.04 -13.36
CA ALA A 142 -20.34 38.42 -14.71
C ALA A 142 -21.54 37.61 -15.22
N ASN A 143 -21.50 36.28 -15.00
CA ASN A 143 -22.49 35.34 -15.52
C ASN A 143 -22.91 34.36 -14.39
N PRO A 144 -23.81 34.75 -13.47
CA PRO A 144 -24.29 33.85 -12.43
C PRO A 144 -25.22 32.76 -13.02
N GLN A 145 -25.09 31.52 -12.55
CA GLN A 145 -25.97 30.39 -12.90
C GLN A 145 -27.44 30.72 -12.61
N ASP A 146 -27.70 31.37 -11.47
CA ASP A 146 -29.04 31.65 -10.94
C ASP A 146 -29.32 33.16 -10.88
N ALA A 147 -29.44 33.80 -12.05
CA ALA A 147 -29.67 35.25 -12.15
C ALA A 147 -30.96 35.74 -11.45
N HIS A 148 -31.92 34.86 -11.14
CA HIS A 148 -33.11 35.17 -10.33
C HIS A 148 -32.82 35.26 -8.83
N ALA A 149 -31.70 34.73 -8.37
CA ALA A 149 -31.39 34.50 -6.97
C ALA A 149 -30.42 35.55 -6.38
N LEU A 150 -29.62 35.17 -5.39
CA LEU A 150 -28.55 36.01 -4.85
C LEU A 150 -27.35 36.00 -5.82
N ALA A 151 -26.55 37.07 -5.83
CA ALA A 151 -25.26 37.10 -6.51
C ALA A 151 -24.10 36.95 -5.51
N PRO A 152 -22.99 36.29 -5.86
CA PRO A 152 -21.84 36.15 -4.97
C PRO A 152 -21.18 37.52 -4.71
N THR A 153 -21.00 37.86 -3.43
CA THR A 153 -20.44 39.17 -3.01
C THR A 153 -18.93 39.25 -3.24
N THR A 154 -18.23 38.13 -3.09
CA THR A 154 -16.79 37.97 -3.40
C THR A 154 -16.56 36.56 -3.96
N CYS A 155 -15.61 36.42 -4.88
CA CYS A 155 -15.29 35.12 -5.47
C CYS A 155 -14.26 34.33 -4.64
N ARG A 156 -13.55 34.99 -3.74
CA ARG A 156 -12.57 34.39 -2.83
C ARG A 156 -12.69 35.06 -1.47
N ASP A 157 -12.30 34.35 -0.42
CA ASP A 157 -12.18 34.92 0.91
C ASP A 157 -10.92 35.81 1.03
N PRO A 158 -10.71 36.52 2.16
CA PRO A 158 -9.54 37.38 2.35
C PRO A 158 -8.18 36.66 2.32
N GLN A 159 -8.13 35.32 2.33
CA GLN A 159 -6.90 34.53 2.17
C GLN A 159 -6.74 33.96 0.75
N GLY A 160 -7.61 34.36 -0.19
CA GLY A 160 -7.62 33.90 -1.57
C GLY A 160 -8.14 32.47 -1.75
N VAL A 161 -8.80 31.88 -0.74
CA VAL A 161 -9.43 30.56 -0.90
C VAL A 161 -10.72 30.74 -1.71
N PRO A 162 -11.01 29.88 -2.71
CA PRO A 162 -12.23 29.97 -3.51
C PRO A 162 -13.49 29.99 -2.63
N LEU A 163 -14.47 30.82 -2.97
CA LEU A 163 -15.81 30.75 -2.39
C LEU A 163 -16.80 30.12 -3.38
N PRO A 164 -17.97 29.64 -2.92
CA PRO A 164 -19.03 29.21 -3.81
C PRO A 164 -19.43 30.34 -4.77
N VAL A 165 -19.54 30.01 -6.05
CA VAL A 165 -20.00 30.91 -7.13
C VAL A 165 -21.40 30.53 -7.61
N SER A 166 -21.80 29.29 -7.36
CA SER A 166 -23.13 28.76 -7.58
C SER A 166 -23.52 27.73 -6.51
N TYR A 167 -24.79 27.33 -6.50
CA TYR A 167 -25.29 26.26 -5.66
C TYR A 167 -26.42 25.52 -6.37
N ASP A 168 -26.52 24.21 -6.14
CA ASP A 168 -27.74 23.45 -6.42
C ASP A 168 -28.36 22.97 -5.09
N TYR A 169 -29.65 22.68 -5.06
CA TYR A 169 -30.31 22.01 -3.93
C TYR A 169 -30.01 20.51 -3.93
N ASP A 170 -29.60 19.97 -2.79
CA ASP A 170 -29.13 18.58 -2.66
C ASP A 170 -30.29 17.57 -2.84
N PRO A 171 -30.25 16.67 -3.85
CA PRO A 171 -31.23 15.61 -4.05
C PRO A 171 -31.37 14.62 -2.88
N ASN A 172 -30.44 14.59 -1.92
CA ASN A 172 -30.63 13.84 -0.68
C ASN A 172 -31.76 14.41 0.17
N TYR A 173 -32.05 15.71 0.07
CA TYR A 173 -33.08 16.41 0.85
C TYR A 173 -34.27 16.91 0.01
N TYR A 174 -34.07 17.13 -1.28
CA TYR A 174 -35.07 17.73 -2.17
C TYR A 174 -35.43 16.82 -3.34
N GLN A 175 -36.72 16.75 -3.66
CA GLN A 175 -37.17 16.34 -4.98
C GLN A 175 -37.15 17.58 -5.89
N CYS A 176 -36.33 17.52 -6.94
CA CYS A 176 -36.14 18.62 -7.89
C CYS A 176 -36.69 18.22 -9.26
N LEU A 177 -37.70 18.94 -9.73
CA LEU A 177 -38.42 18.65 -10.98
C LEU A 177 -38.21 19.80 -11.98
N PRO A 178 -37.99 19.51 -13.28
CA PRO A 178 -37.69 20.55 -14.25
C PRO A 178 -38.88 21.50 -14.44
N LEU A 179 -38.59 22.78 -14.67
CA LEU A 179 -39.59 23.73 -15.15
C LEU A 179 -39.76 23.56 -16.66
N ASP A 180 -41.01 23.42 -17.11
CA ASP A 180 -41.38 23.24 -18.51
C ASP A 180 -42.72 23.94 -18.78
N PRO A 181 -42.81 24.92 -19.71
CA PRO A 181 -44.07 25.54 -20.13
C PRO A 181 -45.15 24.56 -20.62
N ALA A 182 -44.78 23.35 -21.05
CA ALA A 182 -45.70 22.29 -21.45
C ALA A 182 -46.20 21.42 -20.27
N SER A 183 -45.65 21.59 -19.06
CA SER A 183 -46.01 20.78 -17.90
C SER A 183 -47.50 20.83 -17.55
N THR A 184 -48.04 19.68 -17.14
CA THR A 184 -49.40 19.54 -16.61
C THR A 184 -49.49 19.89 -15.11
N VAL A 185 -48.36 19.99 -14.42
CA VAL A 185 -48.26 20.36 -12.99
C VAL A 185 -48.18 21.90 -12.87
N PRO A 186 -49.15 22.59 -12.26
CA PRO A 186 -49.24 24.05 -12.29
C PRO A 186 -48.01 24.80 -11.76
N GLU A 187 -47.35 24.29 -10.72
CA GLU A 187 -46.14 24.91 -10.15
C GLU A 187 -44.87 24.69 -11.00
N LEU A 188 -44.88 23.73 -11.94
CA LEU A 188 -43.76 23.46 -12.85
C LEU A 188 -43.92 24.16 -14.22
N LYS A 189 -45.06 24.79 -14.48
CA LYS A 189 -45.43 25.32 -15.79
C LYS A 189 -44.84 26.70 -16.08
N TYR A 190 -43.51 26.78 -16.06
CA TYR A 190 -42.73 28.01 -16.24
C TYR A 190 -41.56 27.79 -17.19
N ALA A 191 -41.12 28.85 -17.88
CA ALA A 191 -39.98 28.77 -18.80
C ALA A 191 -38.63 28.76 -18.07
N ASP A 192 -38.56 29.47 -16.94
CA ASP A 192 -37.37 29.60 -16.11
C ASP A 192 -37.73 30.03 -14.68
N CYS A 193 -36.73 30.13 -13.81
CA CYS A 193 -36.89 30.58 -12.43
C CYS A 193 -37.29 32.06 -12.29
N ASN A 194 -37.04 32.93 -13.28
CA ASN A 194 -37.54 34.31 -13.27
C ASN A 194 -39.05 34.37 -13.56
N ALA A 195 -39.54 33.57 -14.51
CA ALA A 195 -40.96 33.41 -14.81
C ALA A 195 -41.72 32.80 -13.62
N LEU A 196 -41.13 31.82 -12.92
CA LEU A 196 -41.66 31.32 -11.65
C LEU A 196 -41.71 32.44 -10.59
N LYS A 197 -40.62 33.21 -10.43
CA LYS A 197 -40.52 34.31 -9.44
C LYS A 197 -41.54 35.43 -9.67
N ALA A 198 -41.91 35.70 -10.92
CA ALA A 198 -42.95 36.66 -11.28
C ALA A 198 -44.39 36.16 -11.02
N SER A 199 -44.59 34.87 -10.76
CA SER A 199 -45.91 34.28 -10.53
C SER A 199 -46.50 34.68 -9.18
N THR A 200 -47.71 35.25 -9.18
CA THR A 200 -48.46 35.55 -7.94
C THR A 200 -48.90 34.28 -7.18
N ALA A 201 -49.07 33.14 -7.87
CA ALA A 201 -49.49 31.88 -7.28
C ALA A 201 -48.30 31.04 -6.75
N HIS A 202 -47.20 31.00 -7.50
CA HIS A 202 -46.08 30.08 -7.26
C HIS A 202 -44.73 30.77 -6.98
N GLY A 203 -44.61 32.08 -7.16
CA GLY A 203 -43.38 32.85 -6.89
C GLY A 203 -42.92 32.81 -5.43
N LYS A 204 -43.79 32.39 -4.50
CA LYS A 204 -43.41 32.04 -3.12
C LYS A 204 -42.32 30.98 -3.04
N TYR A 205 -42.19 30.11 -4.04
CA TYR A 205 -41.16 29.07 -4.12
C TYR A 205 -39.85 29.53 -4.79
N ALA A 206 -39.74 30.78 -5.27
CA ALA A 206 -38.63 31.23 -6.11
C ALA A 206 -37.22 31.07 -5.49
N ASN A 207 -37.10 31.11 -4.16
CA ASN A 207 -35.83 30.84 -3.48
C ASN A 207 -35.35 29.38 -3.66
N PHE A 208 -36.26 28.44 -3.93
CA PHE A 208 -36.01 27.01 -4.10
C PHE A 208 -36.07 26.56 -5.57
N CYS A 209 -35.85 27.51 -6.49
CA CYS A 209 -35.61 27.23 -7.90
C CYS A 209 -34.11 27.36 -8.16
N ASP A 210 -33.52 26.40 -8.84
CA ASP A 210 -32.14 26.43 -9.33
C ASP A 210 -32.05 26.04 -10.80
N ASN A 211 -31.09 26.60 -11.52
CA ASN A 211 -30.68 26.06 -12.80
C ASN A 211 -29.70 24.92 -12.54
N ARG A 212 -29.58 23.93 -13.44
CA ARG A 212 -28.62 22.81 -13.32
C ARG A 212 -28.10 22.42 -14.68
N TYR A 213 -26.78 22.21 -14.80
CA TYR A 213 -26.19 21.77 -16.07
C TYR A 213 -26.76 20.43 -16.52
N SER A 214 -27.42 20.44 -17.68
CA SER A 214 -27.97 19.23 -18.31
C SER A 214 -27.12 18.86 -19.51
N SER A 215 -26.49 17.68 -19.46
CA SER A 215 -25.65 17.17 -20.54
C SER A 215 -26.43 16.88 -21.83
N SER A 216 -27.74 16.60 -21.74
CA SER A 216 -28.61 16.42 -22.91
C SER A 216 -29.06 17.74 -23.53
N ALA A 217 -29.12 18.82 -22.76
CA ALA A 217 -29.41 20.17 -23.26
C ALA A 217 -28.15 20.94 -23.67
N GLY A 218 -26.97 20.55 -23.19
CA GLY A 218 -25.71 21.24 -23.42
C GLY A 218 -25.58 22.58 -22.67
N GLN A 219 -26.45 22.84 -21.70
CA GLN A 219 -26.55 24.09 -20.94
C GLN A 219 -27.24 23.85 -19.59
N SER A 220 -27.16 24.82 -18.69
CA SER A 220 -27.95 24.83 -17.46
C SER A 220 -29.45 25.05 -17.72
N VAL A 221 -30.30 24.22 -17.11
CA VAL A 221 -31.77 24.23 -17.27
C VAL A 221 -32.48 24.33 -15.91
N PRO A 222 -33.66 24.97 -15.83
CA PRO A 222 -34.34 25.29 -14.56
C PRO A 222 -35.05 24.10 -13.90
N TYR A 223 -34.95 24.02 -12.58
CA TYR A 223 -35.64 23.06 -11.71
C TYR A 223 -36.29 23.77 -10.52
N LEU A 224 -37.47 23.28 -10.11
CA LEU A 224 -38.09 23.60 -8.83
C LEU A 224 -37.83 22.47 -7.84
N CYS A 225 -37.19 22.81 -6.72
CA CYS A 225 -36.85 21.90 -5.64
C CYS A 225 -37.79 22.05 -4.43
N ARG A 226 -38.30 20.94 -3.92
CA ARG A 226 -39.15 20.89 -2.72
C ARG A 226 -38.67 19.76 -1.81
N PRO A 227 -38.85 19.85 -0.48
CA PRO A 227 -38.47 18.76 0.43
C PRO A 227 -39.05 17.45 -0.06
N ASP A 228 -38.20 16.43 -0.14
CA ASP A 228 -38.55 15.15 -0.74
C ASP A 228 -39.75 14.51 -0.01
N PRO A 229 -40.89 14.26 -0.69
CA PRO A 229 -42.09 13.71 -0.05
C PRO A 229 -41.94 12.22 0.31
N ASP A 230 -41.01 11.50 -0.32
CA ASP A 230 -40.82 10.06 -0.15
C ASP A 230 -39.88 9.74 1.03
N LYS A 231 -39.18 10.76 1.56
CA LYS A 231 -38.27 10.63 2.72
C LYS A 231 -38.93 11.13 4.01
N THR A 232 -38.92 10.28 5.04
CA THR A 232 -39.53 10.53 6.36
C THR A 232 -38.97 11.71 7.14
N SER A 233 -37.76 12.18 6.81
CA SER A 233 -37.12 13.34 7.43
C SER A 233 -37.57 14.67 6.80
N THR A 234 -38.01 14.66 5.55
CA THR A 234 -38.29 15.88 4.75
C THR A 234 -39.77 16.07 4.46
N ASN A 235 -40.55 15.00 4.36
CA ASN A 235 -42.00 15.06 4.10
C ASN A 235 -42.83 15.70 5.23
N VAL A 236 -42.29 15.70 6.45
CA VAL A 236 -42.85 16.40 7.62
C VAL A 236 -42.64 17.91 7.59
N LEU A 237 -41.63 18.41 6.85
CA LEU A 237 -41.26 19.83 6.86
C LEU A 237 -42.34 20.71 6.22
N LYS A 238 -42.54 21.90 6.80
CA LYS A 238 -43.52 22.90 6.36
C LYS A 238 -42.83 24.19 5.92
N PRO A 239 -43.40 24.94 4.96
CA PRO A 239 -42.78 26.16 4.46
C PRO A 239 -42.75 27.23 5.56
N PHE A 240 -41.65 27.98 5.60
CA PHE A 240 -41.44 29.12 6.50
C PHE A 240 -40.87 30.33 5.73
N PRO A 241 -41.43 31.54 5.88
CA PRO A 241 -42.75 31.81 6.48
C PRO A 241 -43.87 31.02 5.76
N ASP A 242 -45.00 30.87 6.44
CA ASP A 242 -46.20 30.21 5.91
C ASP A 242 -46.87 31.03 4.78
N THR A 243 -46.64 32.33 4.81
CA THR A 243 -47.16 33.36 3.90
C THR A 243 -46.01 34.21 3.34
N GLY A 244 -46.15 34.65 2.08
CA GLY A 244 -45.08 35.36 1.37
C GLY A 244 -44.04 34.43 0.74
N VAL A 245 -42.82 34.94 0.53
CA VAL A 245 -41.73 34.17 -0.11
C VAL A 245 -41.07 33.26 0.92
N ILE A 246 -41.05 31.96 0.64
CA ILE A 246 -40.52 30.93 1.53
C ILE A 246 -39.00 31.06 1.59
N THR A 247 -38.44 31.12 2.79
CA THR A 247 -37.00 31.20 3.05
C THR A 247 -36.43 29.92 3.65
N ALA A 248 -37.27 29.03 4.19
CA ALA A 248 -36.88 27.75 4.77
C ALA A 248 -38.02 26.72 4.76
N TRP A 249 -37.66 25.48 5.07
CA TRP A 249 -38.58 24.40 5.41
C TRP A 249 -38.27 23.92 6.83
N VAL A 250 -39.27 23.86 7.70
CA VAL A 250 -39.09 23.69 9.15
C VAL A 250 -39.96 22.54 9.64
N HIS A 251 -39.44 21.74 10.58
CA HIS A 251 -40.22 20.75 11.29
C HIS A 251 -41.34 21.44 12.10
N PRO A 252 -42.58 20.91 12.15
CA PRO A 252 -43.68 21.55 12.88
C PRO A 252 -43.48 21.58 14.41
N ALA A 253 -42.54 20.79 14.93
CA ALA A 253 -42.22 20.66 16.35
C ALA A 253 -40.69 20.54 16.55
N PRO A 254 -39.89 21.60 16.29
CA PRO A 254 -38.43 21.53 16.35
C PRO A 254 -37.89 21.30 17.77
N GLU A 255 -38.64 21.67 18.81
CA GLU A 255 -38.32 21.45 20.22
C GLU A 255 -38.19 19.97 20.60
N THR A 256 -38.75 19.07 19.79
CA THR A 256 -38.61 17.61 19.95
C THR A 256 -37.24 17.06 19.50
N ARG A 257 -36.37 17.92 18.93
CA ARG A 257 -35.04 17.59 18.39
C ARG A 257 -35.06 16.46 17.33
N PRO A 258 -35.89 16.59 16.28
CA PRO A 258 -35.90 15.64 15.17
C PRO A 258 -34.53 15.61 14.45
N ASN A 259 -34.23 14.51 13.77
CA ASN A 259 -32.99 14.36 12.99
C ASN A 259 -32.81 15.44 11.90
N LEU A 260 -33.91 16.08 11.47
CA LEU A 260 -33.90 17.23 10.57
C LEU A 260 -34.90 18.29 11.03
N GLU A 261 -34.41 19.27 11.78
CA GLU A 261 -35.21 20.40 12.28
C GLU A 261 -35.58 21.40 11.19
N ARG A 262 -34.65 21.70 10.27
CA ARG A 262 -34.77 22.80 9.33
C ARG A 262 -33.86 22.63 8.10
N LEU A 263 -34.32 23.14 6.97
CA LEU A 263 -33.59 23.35 5.72
C LEU A 263 -33.77 24.80 5.28
N GLU A 264 -32.71 25.60 5.31
CA GLU A 264 -32.72 26.98 4.81
C GLU A 264 -32.64 27.00 3.27
N ARG A 265 -33.08 28.10 2.63
CA ARG A 265 -32.73 28.39 1.24
C ARG A 265 -31.22 28.42 1.06
N CYS A 266 -30.71 27.94 -0.08
CA CYS A 266 -29.29 27.95 -0.35
C CYS A 266 -28.74 29.37 -0.55
N THR A 267 -27.46 29.54 -0.21
CA THR A 267 -26.71 30.80 -0.28
C THR A 267 -25.28 30.51 -0.73
N PHE A 268 -24.41 31.53 -0.82
CA PHE A 268 -22.96 31.35 -1.01
C PHE A 268 -22.19 31.26 0.32
N ASP A 269 -22.88 31.47 1.45
CA ASP A 269 -22.25 31.47 2.77
C ASP A 269 -22.01 30.03 3.23
N LEU A 270 -20.80 29.77 3.75
CA LEU A 270 -20.40 28.46 4.26
C LEU A 270 -20.59 28.41 5.78
N THR A 271 -20.99 27.24 6.28
CA THR A 271 -21.10 27.01 7.72
C THR A 271 -19.71 26.76 8.31
N GLN A 272 -19.40 27.35 9.48
CA GLN A 272 -18.15 27.04 10.18
C GLN A 272 -18.23 25.65 10.83
N ARG A 273 -17.21 24.83 10.60
CA ARG A 273 -17.04 23.59 11.36
C ARG A 273 -16.61 23.94 12.78
N ASN A 274 -17.39 23.55 13.78
CA ASN A 274 -17.11 23.76 15.21
C ASN A 274 -16.82 25.22 15.61
N ASN A 275 -17.36 26.21 14.88
CA ASN A 275 -17.05 27.64 15.04
C ASN A 275 -15.56 28.01 14.90
N ILE A 276 -14.77 27.17 14.20
CA ILE A 276 -13.35 27.41 13.94
C ILE A 276 -13.21 28.15 12.61
N LYS A 277 -12.66 29.37 12.66
CA LYS A 277 -12.35 30.19 11.48
C LYS A 277 -11.37 29.46 10.56
N GLY A 278 -11.68 29.39 9.27
CA GLY A 278 -10.87 28.71 8.27
C GLY A 278 -11.28 27.27 7.99
N THR A 279 -12.03 26.62 8.89
CA THR A 279 -12.64 25.31 8.62
C THR A 279 -14.11 25.47 8.30
N TRP A 280 -14.45 25.24 7.03
CA TRP A 280 -15.77 25.49 6.48
C TRP A 280 -16.41 24.20 5.97
N VAL A 281 -17.74 24.12 6.01
CA VAL A 281 -18.52 23.05 5.39
C VAL A 281 -19.70 23.65 4.62
N PRO A 282 -20.14 22.97 3.54
CA PRO A 282 -21.34 23.33 2.81
C PRO A 282 -22.58 23.41 3.71
N GLN A 283 -23.48 24.34 3.38
CA GLN A 283 -24.78 24.49 4.01
C GLN A 283 -25.60 23.20 3.83
N ARG A 284 -26.25 22.74 4.91
CA ARG A 284 -27.09 21.52 4.87
C ARG A 284 -28.21 21.67 3.83
N GLY A 285 -28.33 20.68 2.95
CA GLY A 285 -29.31 20.68 1.85
C GLY A 285 -28.84 21.42 0.59
N CYS A 286 -27.60 21.89 0.54
CA CYS A 286 -27.03 22.65 -0.57
C CYS A 286 -25.76 22.01 -1.12
N LEU A 287 -25.67 21.94 -2.43
CA LEU A 287 -24.49 21.59 -3.19
C LEU A 287 -23.77 22.89 -3.59
N GLN A 288 -22.92 23.43 -2.70
CA GLN A 288 -22.26 24.71 -2.93
C GLN A 288 -20.97 24.53 -3.75
N ARG A 289 -20.93 25.10 -4.95
CA ARG A 289 -19.87 24.88 -5.94
C ARG A 289 -19.07 26.15 -6.14
N GLU A 290 -17.76 26.05 -6.07
CA GLU A 290 -16.87 27.06 -6.63
C GLU A 290 -16.85 26.95 -8.17
N GLY A 291 -16.19 27.86 -8.87
CA GLY A 291 -16.03 27.84 -10.33
C GLY A 291 -14.71 27.20 -10.78
N TYR A 292 -14.38 27.36 -12.07
CA TYR A 292 -13.11 26.89 -12.62
C TYR A 292 -12.06 27.99 -12.74
N VAL A 293 -10.79 27.59 -12.82
CA VAL A 293 -9.70 28.42 -13.31
C VAL A 293 -9.05 27.73 -14.51
N THR A 294 -8.53 28.51 -15.46
CA THR A 294 -7.73 27.99 -16.57
C THR A 294 -6.26 28.12 -16.19
N THR A 295 -5.52 27.02 -16.15
CA THR A 295 -4.08 27.03 -15.83
C THR A 295 -3.24 26.55 -17.01
N SER A 296 -2.13 27.24 -17.26
CA SER A 296 -1.06 26.79 -18.16
C SER A 296 -0.05 25.85 -17.46
N VAL A 297 -0.11 25.74 -16.13
CA VAL A 297 0.70 24.80 -15.36
C VAL A 297 0.10 23.41 -15.52
N GLN A 298 0.80 22.58 -16.30
CA GLN A 298 0.38 21.23 -16.61
C GLN A 298 0.41 20.32 -15.37
N PRO A 299 -0.59 19.43 -15.20
CA PRO A 299 -0.50 18.32 -14.26
C PRO A 299 0.73 17.45 -14.56
N TYR A 300 1.37 16.85 -13.55
CA TYR A 300 2.58 16.05 -13.75
C TYR A 300 2.41 14.84 -14.70
N TRP A 301 1.18 14.35 -14.85
CA TRP A 301 0.82 13.26 -15.76
C TRP A 301 0.48 13.72 -17.18
N SER A 302 0.41 15.04 -17.44
CA SER A 302 0.04 15.57 -18.75
C SER A 302 1.19 15.46 -19.75
N THR A 303 0.86 15.06 -20.97
CA THR A 303 1.77 15.06 -22.13
C THR A 303 1.52 16.24 -23.07
N THR A 304 0.52 17.09 -22.79
CA THR A 304 0.15 18.24 -23.62
C THR A 304 0.62 19.56 -22.99
N THR A 305 0.68 20.61 -23.78
CA THR A 305 0.95 22.00 -23.33
C THR A 305 -0.31 22.87 -23.24
N GLU A 306 -1.46 22.34 -23.66
CA GLU A 306 -2.73 23.08 -23.76
C GLU A 306 -3.26 23.49 -22.39
N PRO A 307 -3.73 24.75 -22.20
CA PRO A 307 -4.28 25.20 -20.93
C PRO A 307 -5.44 24.30 -20.46
N VAL A 308 -5.36 23.83 -19.22
CA VAL A 308 -6.37 22.95 -18.64
C VAL A 308 -7.31 23.75 -17.72
N LYS A 309 -8.62 23.50 -17.84
CA LYS A 309 -9.58 23.96 -16.83
C LYS A 309 -9.49 23.04 -15.61
N VAL A 310 -9.34 23.62 -14.42
CA VAL A 310 -9.31 22.92 -13.14
C VAL A 310 -10.29 23.62 -12.20
N CYS A 311 -11.02 22.86 -11.39
CA CYS A 311 -11.86 23.44 -10.35
C CYS A 311 -11.03 24.26 -9.36
N ALA A 312 -11.54 25.41 -8.93
CA ALA A 312 -10.69 26.40 -8.25
C ALA A 312 -10.14 25.90 -6.91
N ILE A 313 -10.83 24.98 -6.21
CA ILE A 313 -10.31 24.33 -5.00
C ILE A 313 -9.14 23.41 -5.35
N GLU A 314 -9.31 22.50 -6.31
CA GLU A 314 -8.28 21.58 -6.78
C GLU A 314 -7.07 22.33 -7.36
N ALA A 315 -7.28 23.49 -7.98
CA ALA A 315 -6.22 24.34 -8.53
C ALA A 315 -5.35 25.06 -7.48
N GLN A 316 -5.67 25.00 -6.18
CA GLN A 316 -4.84 25.63 -5.15
C GLN A 316 -3.47 24.93 -5.04
N SER A 317 -2.40 25.73 -5.02
CA SER A 317 -1.00 25.27 -5.05
C SER A 317 -0.23 25.51 -3.75
N ARG A 318 -0.91 25.91 -2.66
CA ARG A 318 -0.28 26.33 -1.40
C ARG A 318 0.59 25.23 -0.78
N ALA A 319 1.70 25.63 -0.15
CA ALA A 319 2.53 24.75 0.67
C ALA A 319 1.97 24.58 2.10
N THR A 320 1.33 25.62 2.63
CA THR A 320 0.72 25.65 3.97
C THR A 320 -0.73 26.15 3.91
N ASN A 321 -1.55 25.69 4.84
CA ASN A 321 -2.91 26.18 5.03
C ASN A 321 -2.85 27.62 5.59
N PRO A 322 -3.54 28.62 4.98
CA PRO A 322 -3.41 30.04 5.36
C PRO A 322 -4.12 30.40 6.67
N TYR A 323 -4.85 29.46 7.29
CA TYR A 323 -5.55 29.64 8.56
C TYR A 323 -4.83 28.99 9.74
N THR A 324 -4.18 27.83 9.52
CA THR A 324 -3.48 27.09 10.59
C THR A 324 -1.96 27.18 10.50
N ASN A 325 -1.40 27.65 9.37
CA ASN A 325 0.02 27.57 9.01
C ASN A 325 0.61 26.14 8.94
N GLU A 326 -0.23 25.11 9.05
CA GLU A 326 0.19 23.71 8.92
C GLU A 326 0.48 23.34 7.46
N SER A 327 1.28 22.30 7.25
CA SER A 327 1.63 21.79 5.92
C SER A 327 0.42 21.21 5.18
N CYS A 328 0.21 21.63 3.94
CA CYS A 328 -0.76 21.05 3.01
C CYS A 328 -0.39 19.64 2.52
N GLU A 329 0.82 19.15 2.84
CA GLU A 329 1.27 17.78 2.55
C GLU A 329 0.83 16.76 3.64
N THR A 330 -0.21 17.08 4.41
CA THR A 330 -0.76 16.20 5.46
C THR A 330 -2.17 15.74 5.09
N GLY A 331 -2.51 14.49 5.45
CA GLY A 331 -3.81 13.91 5.14
C GLY A 331 -5.02 14.63 5.76
N ARG A 332 -4.77 15.59 6.67
CA ARG A 332 -5.78 16.47 7.28
C ARG A 332 -6.47 17.37 6.25
N PHE A 333 -5.73 17.88 5.26
CA PHE A 333 -6.24 18.88 4.31
C PHE A 333 -6.80 18.29 3.00
N ASN A 334 -6.88 16.97 2.94
CA ASN A 334 -7.46 16.18 1.84
C ASN A 334 -8.92 16.53 1.49
N SER A 335 -9.62 17.14 2.45
CA SER A 335 -11.02 17.54 2.36
C SER A 335 -11.20 19.02 2.73
N ASP A 336 -10.12 19.81 2.60
CA ASP A 336 -10.07 21.24 2.93
C ASP A 336 -9.96 22.08 1.65
N ARG A 337 -10.66 23.21 1.62
CA ARG A 337 -10.84 24.05 0.43
C ARG A 337 -9.59 24.89 0.08
N SER A 338 -8.62 25.01 0.99
CA SER A 338 -7.48 25.93 0.88
C SER A 338 -6.19 25.32 0.32
N CYS A 339 -6.00 24.00 0.44
CA CYS A 339 -4.76 23.35 0.04
C CYS A 339 -4.75 22.92 -1.42
N GLY A 340 -5.80 22.26 -1.92
CA GLY A 340 -5.88 21.79 -3.31
C GLY A 340 -4.78 20.81 -3.74
N CYS A 341 -4.67 20.58 -5.04
CA CYS A 341 -3.78 19.56 -5.62
C CYS A 341 -2.30 19.94 -5.60
N GLY A 342 -1.91 21.14 -5.18
CA GLY A 342 -0.50 21.55 -5.14
C GLY A 342 0.05 21.95 -6.51
N ASP A 343 1.32 22.37 -6.52
CA ASP A 343 2.02 22.66 -7.77
C ASP A 343 2.02 21.43 -8.71
N LYS A 344 1.78 21.66 -10.00
CA LYS A 344 1.57 20.63 -11.04
C LYS A 344 0.59 19.51 -10.66
N MET A 345 -0.38 19.82 -9.79
CA MET A 345 -1.35 18.87 -9.23
C MET A 345 -0.73 17.67 -8.48
N ARG A 346 0.49 17.77 -7.95
CA ARG A 346 1.26 16.66 -7.33
C ARG A 346 0.57 15.90 -6.18
N ARG A 347 -0.40 16.51 -5.49
CA ARG A 347 -1.18 15.90 -4.40
C ARG A 347 -2.43 15.14 -4.89
N CYS A 348 -2.79 15.32 -6.15
CA CYS A 348 -3.89 14.62 -6.81
C CYS A 348 -3.36 13.60 -7.82
N GLU A 349 -4.26 12.80 -8.37
CA GLU A 349 -3.93 11.81 -9.38
C GLU A 349 -5.08 11.60 -10.37
N ILE A 350 -4.83 10.85 -11.45
CA ILE A 350 -5.88 10.31 -12.33
C ILE A 350 -6.00 8.79 -12.08
N ASN A 351 -7.03 8.15 -12.64
CA ASN A 351 -7.30 6.72 -12.44
C ASN A 351 -6.11 5.81 -12.77
N GLU A 352 -5.29 6.23 -13.72
CA GLU A 352 -4.15 5.51 -14.30
C GLU A 352 -2.90 5.55 -13.40
N VAL A 353 -2.78 6.54 -12.52
CA VAL A 353 -1.60 6.74 -11.66
C VAL A 353 -1.48 5.65 -10.60
N HIS A 354 -2.59 5.30 -9.93
CA HIS A 354 -2.59 4.29 -8.88
C HIS A 354 -2.09 2.93 -9.37
N PRO A 355 -2.63 2.32 -10.46
CA PRO A 355 -2.11 1.07 -10.98
C PRO A 355 -0.68 1.21 -11.51
N ALA A 356 -0.28 2.35 -12.10
CA ALA A 356 1.11 2.57 -12.52
C ALA A 356 2.08 2.52 -11.33
N ARG A 357 1.75 3.17 -10.19
CA ARG A 357 2.56 3.11 -8.96
C ARG A 357 2.62 1.70 -8.38
N VAL A 358 1.49 0.99 -8.33
CA VAL A 358 1.42 -0.41 -7.88
C VAL A 358 2.31 -1.32 -8.73
N THR A 359 2.25 -1.20 -10.05
CA THR A 359 3.12 -1.95 -10.97
C THR A 359 4.59 -1.66 -10.71
N ALA A 360 4.97 -0.38 -10.63
CA ALA A 360 6.37 0.00 -10.43
C ALA A 360 6.91 -0.46 -9.06
N PHE A 361 6.12 -0.36 -7.97
CA PHE A 361 6.52 -0.93 -6.68
C PHE A 361 6.72 -2.46 -6.74
N ASN A 362 5.88 -3.19 -7.49
CA ASN A 362 6.01 -4.64 -7.66
C ASN A 362 7.23 -5.06 -8.48
N GLU A 363 7.73 -4.19 -9.36
CA GLU A 363 8.90 -4.42 -10.22
C GLU A 363 10.24 -4.05 -9.56
N GLU A 364 10.29 -2.99 -8.75
CA GLU A 364 11.50 -2.57 -7.99
C GLU A 364 12.29 -3.74 -7.35
N PRO A 365 11.68 -4.62 -6.52
CA PRO A 365 12.43 -5.71 -5.90
C PRO A 365 12.97 -6.73 -6.91
N LEU A 366 12.32 -6.90 -8.06
CA LEU A 366 12.77 -7.84 -9.08
C LEU A 366 14.02 -7.33 -9.78
N LEU A 367 14.12 -6.01 -10.01
CA LEU A 367 15.32 -5.38 -10.57
C LEU A 367 16.50 -5.46 -9.59
N ILE A 368 16.24 -5.34 -8.28
CA ILE A 368 17.28 -5.58 -7.24
C ILE A 368 17.81 -7.02 -7.35
N THR A 369 16.93 -8.03 -7.48
CA THR A 369 17.37 -9.43 -7.63
C THR A 369 18.04 -9.73 -8.98
N ASP A 370 17.52 -9.16 -10.06
CA ASP A 370 18.03 -9.31 -11.43
C ASP A 370 19.44 -8.73 -11.54
N ALA A 371 19.70 -7.56 -10.96
CA ALA A 371 21.03 -6.95 -10.92
C ALA A 371 22.06 -7.79 -10.16
N VAL A 372 21.70 -8.32 -8.98
CA VAL A 372 22.59 -9.21 -8.19
C VAL A 372 22.96 -10.46 -9.00
N VAL A 373 21.99 -11.10 -9.65
CA VAL A 373 22.23 -12.31 -10.46
C VAL A 373 23.00 -12.01 -11.74
N ARG A 374 22.72 -10.90 -12.43
CA ARG A 374 23.45 -10.48 -13.64
C ARG A 374 24.93 -10.24 -13.35
N ASN A 375 25.21 -9.47 -12.31
CA ASN A 375 26.56 -9.10 -11.90
C ASN A 375 27.35 -10.24 -11.24
N ASP A 376 26.71 -11.38 -10.95
CA ASP A 376 27.27 -12.51 -10.16
C ASP A 376 27.77 -12.05 -8.78
N GLU A 377 27.03 -11.13 -8.18
CA GLU A 377 27.24 -10.66 -6.80
C GLU A 377 26.85 -11.75 -5.79
N PRO A 378 27.37 -11.71 -4.54
CA PRO A 378 26.92 -12.58 -3.47
C PRO A 378 25.40 -12.55 -3.34
N TYR A 379 24.75 -13.72 -3.44
CA TYR A 379 23.30 -13.81 -3.58
C TYR A 379 22.53 -13.07 -2.48
N PHE A 380 23.01 -13.09 -1.24
CA PHE A 380 22.37 -12.38 -0.13
C PHE A 380 22.44 -10.85 -0.20
N ASN A 381 23.14 -10.28 -1.20
CA ASN A 381 22.99 -8.86 -1.58
C ASN A 381 21.54 -8.51 -1.93
N ILE A 382 20.70 -9.46 -2.37
CA ILE A 382 19.26 -9.21 -2.54
C ILE A 382 18.58 -8.78 -1.23
N LEU A 383 19.15 -9.13 -0.06
CA LEU A 383 18.61 -8.82 1.26
C LEU A 383 19.32 -7.65 1.94
N THR A 384 20.57 -7.34 1.58
CA THR A 384 21.42 -6.34 2.26
C THR A 384 21.74 -5.10 1.42
N SER A 385 21.62 -5.16 0.09
CA SER A 385 22.06 -4.07 -0.78
C SER A 385 21.19 -2.81 -0.64
N ARG A 386 21.84 -1.64 -0.70
CA ARG A 386 21.18 -0.33 -0.78
C ARG A 386 20.78 0.03 -2.22
N ARG A 387 21.24 -0.70 -3.24
CA ARG A 387 20.82 -0.54 -4.64
C ARG A 387 19.29 -0.63 -4.73
N SER A 388 18.69 0.25 -5.53
CA SER A 388 17.30 0.19 -5.98
C SER A 388 17.20 0.91 -7.34
N PHE A 389 16.02 0.88 -7.94
CA PHE A 389 15.74 1.41 -9.27
C PHE A 389 14.47 2.26 -9.25
N VAL A 390 14.43 3.30 -10.08
CA VAL A 390 13.22 4.10 -10.35
C VAL A 390 12.96 4.22 -11.85
N ASN A 391 11.71 4.07 -12.26
CA ASN A 391 11.20 4.56 -13.54
C ASN A 391 10.54 5.94 -13.36
N GLY A 392 9.94 6.49 -14.41
CA GLY A 392 9.22 7.77 -14.39
C GLY A 392 8.19 7.87 -13.26
N THR A 393 7.42 6.81 -13.05
CA THR A 393 6.38 6.76 -12.01
C THR A 393 6.96 6.87 -10.59
N LEU A 394 8.01 6.12 -10.26
CA LEU A 394 8.62 6.18 -8.92
C LEU A 394 9.49 7.43 -8.72
N SER A 395 10.20 7.87 -9.77
CA SER A 395 10.96 9.12 -9.81
C SER A 395 10.07 10.31 -9.41
N GLU A 396 8.95 10.48 -10.10
CA GLU A 396 8.01 11.57 -9.84
C GLU A 396 7.35 11.44 -8.45
N PHE A 397 6.91 10.23 -8.08
CA PHE A 397 6.30 9.95 -6.77
C PHE A 397 7.22 10.35 -5.60
N TYR A 398 8.45 9.85 -5.58
CA TYR A 398 9.39 10.10 -4.49
C TYR A 398 9.92 11.55 -4.49
N ARG A 399 10.20 12.11 -5.67
CA ARG A 399 10.76 13.49 -5.77
C ARG A 399 9.74 14.56 -5.40
N GLN A 400 8.46 14.39 -5.75
CA GLN A 400 7.41 15.38 -5.46
C GLN A 400 6.60 15.11 -4.18
N ARG A 401 6.96 14.09 -3.38
CA ARG A 401 6.26 13.70 -2.13
C ARG A 401 4.77 13.38 -2.34
N GLN A 402 4.45 12.70 -3.44
CA GLN A 402 3.06 12.46 -3.84
C GLN A 402 2.37 11.37 -2.99
N GLY A 403 1.05 11.23 -3.15
CA GLY A 403 0.30 10.05 -2.67
C GLY A 403 0.06 9.98 -1.15
N VAL A 404 0.19 11.10 -0.44
CA VAL A 404 -0.19 11.24 0.98
C VAL A 404 -1.57 10.61 1.23
N ALA A 405 -1.69 9.82 2.30
CA ALA A 405 -2.87 9.04 2.70
C ALA A 405 -3.29 7.83 1.83
N VAL A 406 -2.69 7.59 0.65
CA VAL A 406 -2.81 6.30 -0.08
C VAL A 406 -1.52 5.50 0.06
N PHE A 407 -0.40 6.10 -0.33
CA PHE A 407 0.93 5.53 -0.29
C PHE A 407 1.73 6.21 0.83
N ASN A 408 1.50 5.75 2.06
CA ASN A 408 2.35 6.07 3.22
C ASN A 408 3.76 5.46 3.06
N VAL A 409 4.60 6.11 2.26
CA VAL A 409 5.98 5.71 1.92
C VAL A 409 6.92 6.89 2.16
N LYS A 410 8.07 6.66 2.81
CA LYS A 410 9.12 7.70 2.89
C LYS A 410 10.00 7.59 1.63
N SER A 411 10.44 8.73 1.08
CA SER A 411 11.46 8.74 0.03
C SER A 411 12.68 7.93 0.51
N PRO A 412 13.13 6.91 -0.24
CA PRO A 412 14.14 5.96 0.22
C PRO A 412 15.59 6.48 0.09
N ALA A 413 15.74 7.69 -0.45
CA ALA A 413 16.95 8.51 -0.45
C ALA A 413 16.54 10.00 -0.40
N ASP A 414 17.51 10.90 -0.30
CA ASP A 414 17.29 12.33 -0.55
C ASP A 414 16.62 12.56 -1.93
N PRO A 415 15.44 13.21 -2.02
CA PRO A 415 14.81 13.58 -3.27
C PRO A 415 15.72 14.29 -4.29
N ALA A 416 16.76 14.99 -3.83
CA ALA A 416 17.74 15.65 -4.71
C ALA A 416 18.68 14.66 -5.42
N THR A 417 18.95 13.49 -4.84
CA THR A 417 19.87 12.47 -5.41
C THR A 417 19.17 11.38 -6.23
N LEU A 418 17.84 11.29 -6.15
CA LEU A 418 17.06 10.37 -6.98
C LEU A 418 17.14 10.75 -8.47
N PRO A 419 17.31 9.79 -9.40
CA PRO A 419 17.27 10.06 -10.84
C PRO A 419 15.98 10.80 -11.25
N ALA A 420 16.12 11.80 -12.12
CA ALA A 420 14.98 12.53 -12.69
C ALA A 420 14.53 11.85 -14.00
N VAL A 421 13.64 10.87 -13.89
CA VAL A 421 13.01 10.20 -15.04
C VAL A 421 11.65 10.86 -15.31
N ALA A 422 11.34 11.12 -16.59
CA ALA A 422 10.07 11.73 -16.99
C ALA A 422 8.90 10.78 -16.69
N TYR A 423 7.79 11.30 -16.14
CA TYR A 423 6.67 10.47 -15.65
C TYR A 423 6.14 9.46 -16.69
N ALA A 424 6.07 9.87 -17.96
CA ALA A 424 5.59 9.03 -19.07
C ALA A 424 6.56 7.89 -19.45
N ASP A 425 7.82 7.94 -19.05
CA ASP A 425 8.79 6.86 -19.26
C ASP A 425 8.68 5.83 -18.13
N THR A 426 7.76 4.89 -18.32
CA THR A 426 7.51 3.80 -17.38
C THR A 426 8.41 2.58 -17.61
N THR A 427 9.18 2.55 -18.71
CA THR A 427 9.97 1.39 -19.15
C THR A 427 11.47 1.54 -18.87
N THR A 428 12.01 2.76 -18.86
CA THR A 428 13.41 3.01 -18.48
C THR A 428 13.57 3.00 -16.96
N TRP A 429 14.45 2.15 -16.46
CA TRP A 429 14.77 2.03 -15.04
C TRP A 429 16.18 2.57 -14.75
N SER A 430 16.26 3.57 -13.88
CA SER A 430 17.52 4.19 -13.45
C SER A 430 17.94 3.67 -12.07
N GLU A 431 19.18 3.19 -11.94
CA GLU A 431 19.76 2.77 -10.67
C GLU A 431 20.02 3.96 -9.74
N TYR A 432 19.82 3.76 -8.44
CA TYR A 432 20.22 4.69 -7.39
C TYR A 432 20.54 3.95 -6.08
N THR A 433 21.16 4.67 -5.14
CA THR A 433 21.50 4.14 -3.81
C THR A 433 20.55 4.71 -2.76
N ARG A 434 19.80 3.85 -2.08
CA ARG A 434 18.93 4.20 -0.94
C ARG A 434 19.75 4.60 0.29
N ASP A 435 19.13 5.20 1.29
CA ASP A 435 19.77 5.55 2.57
C ASP A 435 20.28 4.33 3.34
N SER A 436 21.14 4.55 4.35
CA SER A 436 21.76 3.49 5.16
C SER A 436 20.78 2.64 5.98
N THR A 437 19.53 3.06 6.06
CA THR A 437 18.44 2.39 6.80
C THR A 437 17.78 1.28 5.99
N HIS A 438 18.02 1.21 4.68
CA HIS A 438 17.43 0.22 3.78
C HIS A 438 18.31 -1.02 3.61
N SER A 439 17.65 -2.19 3.59
CA SER A 439 18.26 -3.51 3.46
C SER A 439 17.53 -4.28 2.36
N GLY A 440 18.10 -4.30 1.14
CA GLY A 440 17.65 -5.11 0.01
C GLY A 440 16.14 -5.03 -0.28
N VAL A 441 15.57 -6.16 -0.68
CA VAL A 441 14.12 -6.31 -0.92
C VAL A 441 13.30 -6.18 0.37
N LEU A 442 13.88 -6.46 1.55
CA LEU A 442 13.20 -6.48 2.86
C LEU A 442 12.69 -5.12 3.34
N THR A 443 13.12 -4.04 2.68
CA THR A 443 12.71 -2.66 2.94
C THR A 443 12.18 -1.93 1.69
N THR A 444 11.79 -2.68 0.65
CA THR A 444 11.03 -2.13 -0.48
C THR A 444 9.57 -1.92 -0.09
N PRO A 445 8.86 -0.95 -0.68
CA PRO A 445 7.42 -0.77 -0.44
C PRO A 445 6.61 -2.04 -0.75
N ALA A 446 6.99 -2.79 -1.80
CA ALA A 446 6.34 -4.06 -2.11
C ALA A 446 6.37 -5.05 -0.94
N PHE A 447 7.53 -5.26 -0.31
CA PHE A 447 7.65 -6.14 0.85
C PHE A 447 6.90 -5.58 2.07
N LEU A 448 7.09 -4.28 2.37
CA LEU A 448 6.55 -3.64 3.58
C LEU A 448 5.01 -3.53 3.56
N TYR A 449 4.37 -3.37 2.40
CA TYR A 449 2.92 -3.43 2.24
C TYR A 449 2.37 -4.85 2.16
N ARG A 450 3.04 -5.76 1.43
CA ARG A 450 2.59 -7.16 1.31
C ARG A 450 2.59 -7.88 2.65
N PHE A 451 3.54 -7.53 3.52
CA PHE A 451 3.72 -8.03 4.88
C PHE A 451 3.56 -6.86 5.87
N PRO A 452 2.31 -6.46 6.17
CA PRO A 452 2.03 -5.19 6.82
C PRO A 452 2.35 -5.16 8.32
N THR A 453 2.60 -6.29 8.96
CA THR A 453 2.96 -6.35 10.39
C THR A 453 4.34 -6.97 10.59
N GLN A 454 5.01 -6.67 11.70
CA GLN A 454 6.33 -7.24 12.00
C GLN A 454 6.28 -8.78 12.01
N ARG A 455 5.21 -9.35 12.53
CA ARG A 455 4.96 -10.81 12.53
C ARG A 455 4.82 -11.38 11.11
N ALA A 456 4.16 -10.66 10.20
CA ALA A 456 4.04 -11.08 8.80
C ALA A 456 5.40 -11.00 8.06
N ARG A 457 6.20 -9.96 8.34
CA ARG A 457 7.56 -9.79 7.79
C ARG A 457 8.48 -10.92 8.24
N VAL A 458 8.44 -11.27 9.53
CA VAL A 458 9.14 -12.43 10.11
C VAL A 458 8.68 -13.74 9.47
N ASN A 459 7.37 -13.98 9.35
CA ASN A 459 6.86 -15.22 8.75
C ASN A 459 7.33 -15.38 7.30
N GLN A 460 7.24 -14.33 6.47
CA GLN A 460 7.76 -14.39 5.10
C GLN A 460 9.26 -14.62 5.07
N PHE A 461 10.04 -13.94 5.92
CA PHE A 461 11.50 -14.10 5.95
C PHE A 461 11.89 -15.55 6.32
N TYR A 462 11.24 -16.13 7.33
CA TYR A 462 11.46 -17.51 7.75
C TYR A 462 11.04 -18.50 6.65
N GLU A 463 9.89 -18.29 6.02
CA GLU A 463 9.39 -19.16 4.96
C GLU A 463 10.29 -19.11 3.72
N ALA A 464 10.58 -17.91 3.22
CA ALA A 464 11.33 -17.70 1.98
C ALA A 464 12.81 -18.08 2.12
N PHE A 465 13.48 -17.57 3.16
CA PHE A 465 14.94 -17.58 3.26
C PHE A 465 15.50 -18.52 4.32
N LEU A 466 14.71 -18.99 5.30
CA LEU A 466 15.16 -20.00 6.28
C LEU A 466 14.48 -21.37 6.08
N CYS A 467 13.48 -21.46 5.20
CA CYS A 467 12.68 -22.66 4.95
C CYS A 467 12.04 -23.21 6.24
N LYS A 468 11.62 -22.30 7.13
CA LYS A 468 10.99 -22.56 8.43
C LYS A 468 9.60 -21.93 8.45
N HIS A 469 8.67 -22.53 9.17
CA HIS A 469 7.33 -21.99 9.40
C HIS A 469 6.99 -22.01 10.90
N PHE A 470 6.19 -21.04 11.35
CA PHE A 470 5.69 -21.02 12.73
C PHE A 470 4.38 -21.81 12.81
N ALA A 471 4.47 -23.04 13.30
CA ALA A 471 3.33 -23.91 13.58
C ALA A 471 3.47 -24.45 15.02
N PRO A 472 2.36 -24.64 15.76
CA PRO A 472 2.40 -25.37 17.03
C PRO A 472 2.93 -26.79 16.83
N ALA A 473 3.53 -27.36 17.86
CA ALA A 473 3.83 -28.80 17.87
C ALA A 473 2.53 -29.62 17.78
N ALA A 474 2.58 -30.83 17.23
CA ALA A 474 1.39 -31.65 17.00
C ALA A 474 0.69 -32.11 18.31
N ASP A 475 1.42 -32.10 19.41
CA ASP A 475 1.01 -32.39 20.78
C ASP A 475 0.78 -31.12 21.64
N ALA A 476 0.91 -29.92 21.04
CA ALA A 476 0.75 -28.65 21.76
C ALA A 476 -0.70 -28.48 22.27
N THR A 477 -0.87 -28.62 23.58
CA THR A 477 -2.14 -28.37 24.25
C THR A 477 -2.20 -26.92 24.72
N LEU A 478 -3.23 -26.18 24.28
CA LEU A 478 -3.50 -24.85 24.83
C LEU A 478 -4.12 -24.98 26.23
N PRO A 479 -3.75 -24.10 27.18
CA PRO A 479 -4.38 -24.07 28.50
C PRO A 479 -5.87 -23.68 28.41
N PRO A 480 -6.69 -24.02 29.43
CA PRO A 480 -8.09 -23.62 29.48
C PRO A 480 -8.27 -22.10 29.31
N PRO A 481 -9.35 -21.61 28.67
CA PRO A 481 -9.54 -20.17 28.41
C PRO A 481 -9.54 -19.29 29.67
N ASP A 482 -9.96 -19.85 30.81
CA ASP A 482 -10.04 -19.22 32.12
C ASP A 482 -8.70 -19.23 32.90
N ASP A 483 -7.67 -19.92 32.41
CA ASP A 483 -6.35 -19.95 33.05
C ASP A 483 -5.79 -18.53 33.18
N SER A 484 -5.33 -18.21 34.40
CA SER A 484 -4.60 -16.99 34.74
C SER A 484 -3.48 -16.63 33.76
N CYS A 485 -2.80 -17.62 33.16
CA CYS A 485 -1.69 -17.42 32.25
C CYS A 485 -2.13 -16.75 30.93
N ASN A 486 -3.40 -16.83 30.53
CA ASN A 486 -3.94 -16.11 29.37
C ASN A 486 -3.99 -14.59 29.57
N ARG A 487 -3.81 -14.09 30.80
CA ARG A 487 -3.80 -12.66 31.15
C ARG A 487 -2.45 -11.96 30.90
N GLU A 488 -1.37 -12.71 30.67
CA GLU A 488 -0.06 -12.18 30.30
C GLU A 488 -0.13 -11.54 28.90
N ASN A 489 -0.02 -10.22 28.75
CA ASN A 489 -0.17 -9.57 27.44
C ASN A 489 1.05 -9.74 26.52
N ASN A 490 2.23 -10.00 27.08
CA ASN A 490 3.41 -10.30 26.30
C ASN A 490 3.34 -11.74 25.74
N LEU A 491 3.02 -11.88 24.46
CA LEU A 491 2.90 -13.20 23.82
C LEU A 491 4.19 -14.04 23.86
N ALA A 492 5.36 -13.41 23.99
CA ALA A 492 6.63 -14.13 24.17
C ALA A 492 6.75 -14.82 25.55
N LYS A 493 5.94 -14.40 26.53
CA LYS A 493 5.82 -15.01 27.87
C LYS A 493 4.54 -15.84 28.02
N ARG A 494 3.43 -15.46 27.36
CA ARG A 494 2.12 -16.12 27.48
C ARG A 494 2.20 -17.61 27.16
N CYS A 495 1.64 -18.42 28.05
CA CYS A 495 1.43 -19.86 27.89
C CYS A 495 0.81 -20.22 26.52
N GLY A 496 1.32 -21.27 25.87
CA GLY A 496 0.85 -21.72 24.54
C GLY A 496 1.25 -20.81 23.36
N CYS A 497 1.48 -19.51 23.58
CA CYS A 497 1.94 -18.57 22.56
C CYS A 497 3.47 -18.46 22.50
N ASN A 498 4.14 -18.55 23.66
CA ASN A 498 5.57 -18.35 23.83
C ASN A 498 6.43 -19.25 22.91
N TYR A 499 5.99 -20.48 22.61
CA TYR A 499 6.65 -21.42 21.70
C TYR A 499 7.05 -20.78 20.36
N CYS A 500 6.15 -19.99 19.75
CA CYS A 500 6.45 -19.22 18.55
C CYS A 500 6.93 -17.80 18.88
N HIS A 501 6.24 -17.11 19.79
CA HIS A 501 6.42 -15.68 19.99
C HIS A 501 7.74 -15.30 20.66
N ALA A 502 8.37 -16.19 21.43
CA ALA A 502 9.73 -15.98 21.94
C ALA A 502 10.79 -15.86 20.82
N THR A 503 10.49 -16.36 19.60
CA THR A 503 11.33 -16.12 18.41
C THR A 503 10.77 -14.98 17.55
N ILE A 504 9.44 -14.91 17.37
CA ILE A 504 8.82 -13.94 16.45
C ILE A 504 9.02 -12.50 16.93
N GLU A 505 8.79 -12.18 18.20
CA GLU A 505 8.84 -10.78 18.64
C GLU A 505 10.27 -10.19 18.59
N PRO A 506 11.33 -10.88 19.09
CA PRO A 506 12.71 -10.41 18.95
C PRO A 506 13.19 -10.28 17.50
N THR A 507 12.71 -11.15 16.62
CA THR A 507 13.02 -11.07 15.17
C THR A 507 12.27 -9.90 14.52
N GLY A 508 11.00 -9.71 14.86
CA GLY A 508 10.15 -8.63 14.33
C GLY A 508 10.68 -7.24 14.70
N ALA A 509 11.39 -7.13 15.82
CA ALA A 509 12.11 -5.93 16.22
C ALA A 509 13.10 -5.43 15.15
N HIS A 510 13.64 -6.28 14.26
CA HIS A 510 14.49 -5.85 13.14
C HIS A 510 13.79 -4.93 12.11
N TRP A 511 12.46 -4.89 12.09
CA TRP A 511 11.70 -3.89 11.32
C TRP A 511 11.12 -2.80 12.21
N GLY A 512 11.60 -2.64 13.45
CA GLY A 512 11.02 -1.76 14.46
C GLY A 512 11.04 -0.27 14.10
N ARG A 513 11.96 0.14 13.20
CA ARG A 513 12.00 1.48 12.60
C ARG A 513 11.15 1.63 11.32
N TYR A 514 10.39 0.60 10.93
CA TYR A 514 9.43 0.64 9.83
C TYR A 514 8.01 0.42 10.36
N ALA A 515 7.16 1.44 10.23
CA ALA A 515 5.78 1.38 10.71
C ALA A 515 5.00 0.19 10.11
N GLU A 516 4.01 -0.30 10.86
CA GLU A 516 3.08 -1.30 10.35
C GLU A 516 2.09 -0.66 9.36
N ARG A 517 1.54 -1.48 8.44
CA ARG A 517 0.55 -1.12 7.41
C ARG A 517 0.98 0.05 6.51
N SER A 518 2.29 0.26 6.38
CA SER A 518 2.91 1.31 5.58
C SER A 518 4.35 0.95 5.22
N ALA A 519 4.98 1.76 4.37
CA ALA A 519 6.41 1.74 4.10
C ALA A 519 7.09 3.04 4.62
N LEU A 520 6.60 3.56 5.75
CA LEU A 520 7.22 4.69 6.45
C LEU A 520 8.37 4.20 7.32
N PHE A 521 9.57 4.72 7.06
CA PHE A 521 10.68 4.66 8.02
C PHE A 521 10.49 5.76 9.08
N LEU A 522 10.74 5.40 10.35
CA LEU A 522 10.52 6.19 11.56
C LEU A 522 11.87 6.66 12.14
N PRO A 523 12.49 7.72 11.58
CA PRO A 523 13.80 8.20 12.00
C PRO A 523 13.78 8.66 13.46
N ALA A 524 14.84 8.37 14.21
CA ALA A 524 14.89 8.60 15.66
C ALA A 524 14.75 10.08 16.06
N GLU A 525 15.07 11.00 15.15
CA GLU A 525 14.97 12.44 15.33
C GLU A 525 13.52 12.95 15.28
N GLN A 526 12.63 12.23 14.60
CA GLN A 526 11.19 12.55 14.48
C GLN A 526 10.32 11.59 15.31
N PHE A 527 10.81 10.36 15.50
CA PHE A 527 10.18 9.30 16.27
C PHE A 527 11.17 8.77 17.31
N PRO A 528 11.48 9.56 18.36
CA PRO A 528 12.35 9.13 19.44
C PRO A 528 11.81 7.87 20.13
N ARG A 529 12.69 7.14 20.83
CA ARG A 529 12.31 5.93 21.59
C ARG A 529 11.18 6.19 22.58
N LEU A 530 11.19 7.36 23.22
CA LEU A 530 10.18 7.88 24.14
C LEU A 530 9.76 9.27 23.68
N ASP A 531 8.47 9.49 23.49
CA ASP A 531 7.87 10.81 23.30
C ASP A 531 7.14 11.23 24.58
N LEU A 532 7.60 12.34 25.18
CA LEU A 532 7.06 12.85 26.43
C LEU A 532 5.65 13.42 26.27
N LYS A 533 5.33 14.07 25.14
CA LYS A 533 3.98 14.58 24.85
C LYS A 533 3.00 13.41 24.76
N CYS A 534 3.38 12.34 24.07
CA CYS A 534 2.53 11.15 23.94
C CYS A 534 2.33 10.42 25.28
N ARG A 535 3.39 10.28 26.09
CA ARG A 535 3.26 9.76 27.47
C ARG A 535 2.29 10.60 28.29
N ASP A 536 2.47 11.92 28.28
CA ASP A 536 1.72 12.83 29.15
C ASP A 536 0.25 12.94 28.70
N CYS A 537 -0.03 12.91 27.40
CA CYS A 537 -1.38 12.72 26.85
C CYS A 537 -2.03 11.42 27.35
N ALA A 538 -1.33 10.28 27.25
CA ALA A 538 -1.85 8.98 27.68
C ALA A 538 -2.16 8.93 29.18
N LEU A 539 -1.29 9.50 30.03
CA LEU A 539 -1.49 9.61 31.48
C LEU A 539 -2.70 10.50 31.83
N ASN A 540 -3.00 11.51 31.02
CA ASN A 540 -4.19 12.36 31.16
C ASN A 540 -5.47 11.76 30.54
N GLY A 541 -5.41 10.54 30.00
CA GLY A 541 -6.54 9.86 29.37
C GLY A 541 -6.82 10.27 27.92
N ASP A 542 -6.06 11.20 27.34
CA ASP A 542 -6.14 11.52 25.90
C ASP A 542 -5.33 10.49 25.10
N THR A 543 -5.98 9.38 24.78
CA THR A 543 -5.39 8.30 23.98
C THR A 543 -5.24 8.63 22.49
N ASN A 544 -5.76 9.78 22.04
CA ASN A 544 -5.66 10.25 20.65
C ASN A 544 -4.55 11.31 20.49
N CYS A 545 -4.41 12.24 21.44
CA CYS A 545 -3.39 13.31 21.46
C CYS A 545 -3.30 14.07 20.12
N GLY A 546 -4.45 14.54 19.63
CA GLY A 546 -4.58 15.21 18.32
C GLY A 546 -4.34 14.32 17.09
N GLY A 547 -4.14 13.00 17.27
CA GLY A 547 -3.79 12.04 16.22
C GLY A 547 -2.28 11.86 15.99
N GLU A 548 -1.44 12.69 16.63
CA GLU A 548 0.02 12.68 16.46
C GLU A 548 0.65 11.38 17.01
N CYS A 549 0.12 10.88 18.13
CA CYS A 549 0.72 9.77 18.86
C CYS A 549 0.40 8.36 18.32
N SER A 550 -0.03 8.26 17.06
CA SER A 550 -0.44 7.01 16.43
C SER A 550 0.62 5.89 16.44
N GLN A 551 1.91 6.24 16.52
CA GLN A 551 3.03 5.29 16.57
C GLN A 551 3.49 4.90 17.99
N TYR A 552 2.91 5.50 19.04
CA TYR A 552 3.34 5.33 20.43
C TYR A 552 2.33 4.50 21.26
N VAL A 553 2.80 3.95 22.37
CA VAL A 553 1.95 3.24 23.34
C VAL A 553 1.12 4.26 24.11
N MET A 554 -0.18 4.34 23.79
CA MET A 554 -1.12 5.30 24.38
C MET A 554 -2.06 4.67 25.42
N GLN A 555 -1.96 3.36 25.63
CA GLN A 555 -2.84 2.59 26.53
C GLN A 555 -2.02 1.49 27.22
N ALA A 556 -2.38 1.19 28.46
CA ALA A 556 -1.76 0.16 29.28
C ALA A 556 -2.80 -0.89 29.70
N PHE A 557 -2.42 -2.16 29.62
CA PHE A 557 -3.27 -3.31 30.02
C PHE A 557 -2.63 -4.15 31.15
N ASP A 558 -1.42 -3.79 31.57
CA ASP A 558 -0.65 -4.34 32.68
C ASP A 558 0.44 -3.34 33.12
N GLY A 559 1.27 -3.73 34.11
CA GLY A 559 2.35 -2.90 34.63
C GLY A 559 3.48 -2.62 33.62
N ASP A 560 3.84 -3.60 32.79
CA ASP A 560 4.87 -3.43 31.75
C ASP A 560 4.41 -2.42 30.68
N GLY A 561 3.13 -2.48 30.29
CA GLY A 561 2.48 -1.52 29.40
C GLY A 561 2.34 -0.13 30.02
N ALA A 562 2.05 -0.03 31.32
CA ALA A 562 2.02 1.25 32.04
C ALA A 562 3.40 1.92 32.08
N ASN A 563 4.45 1.13 32.32
CA ASN A 563 5.84 1.58 32.23
C ASN A 563 6.28 1.93 30.79
N SER A 564 5.51 1.51 29.78
CA SER A 564 5.80 1.73 28.36
C SER A 564 5.02 2.90 27.74
N LEU A 565 4.20 3.64 28.49
CA LEU A 565 3.43 4.76 27.94
C LEU A 565 4.34 5.82 27.28
N GLY A 566 3.99 6.23 26.06
CA GLY A 566 4.79 7.12 25.23
C GLY A 566 6.04 6.49 24.60
N LEU A 567 6.36 5.21 24.84
CA LEU A 567 7.37 4.51 24.03
C LEU A 567 6.84 4.25 22.63
N LEU A 568 7.74 4.26 21.64
CA LEU A 568 7.40 3.82 20.29
C LEU A 568 6.93 2.36 20.34
N LYS A 569 5.79 2.02 19.70
CA LYS A 569 5.07 0.74 19.89
C LYS A 569 5.93 -0.51 19.74
N THR A 570 6.99 -0.46 18.95
CA THR A 570 7.92 -1.57 18.69
C THR A 570 8.88 -1.87 19.84
N TYR A 571 9.02 -0.96 20.81
CA TYR A 571 9.76 -1.16 22.06
C TYR A 571 8.91 -1.83 23.15
N LEU A 572 7.59 -1.94 22.95
CA LEU A 572 6.70 -2.58 23.92
C LEU A 572 7.12 -4.04 24.16
N TYR A 573 7.29 -4.36 25.44
CA TYR A 573 7.79 -5.65 25.94
C TYR A 573 9.15 -6.10 25.38
N ARG A 574 10.00 -5.19 24.87
CA ARG A 574 11.37 -5.54 24.44
C ARG A 574 12.34 -5.52 25.60
N THR A 575 13.34 -6.40 25.55
CA THR A 575 14.52 -6.32 26.43
C THR A 575 15.56 -5.35 25.86
N ALA A 576 16.47 -4.83 26.69
CA ALA A 576 17.55 -3.94 26.24
C ALA A 576 18.51 -4.58 25.21
N GLU A 577 18.50 -5.90 25.06
CA GLU A 577 19.23 -6.59 23.99
C GLU A 577 18.43 -6.64 22.68
N GLU A 578 17.12 -6.89 22.77
CA GLU A 578 16.20 -6.86 21.63
C GLU A 578 16.02 -5.46 21.04
N GLU A 579 16.10 -4.40 21.86
CA GLU A 579 16.09 -3.02 21.38
C GLU A 579 17.22 -2.74 20.37
N LYS A 580 18.36 -3.44 20.47
CA LYS A 580 19.47 -3.31 19.49
C LYS A 580 19.07 -3.81 18.10
N ASN A 581 18.10 -4.71 18.01
CA ASN A 581 17.57 -5.19 16.73
C ASN A 581 16.78 -4.07 16.02
N ILE A 582 16.11 -3.20 16.77
CA ILE A 582 15.34 -2.06 16.23
C ILE A 582 16.26 -1.09 15.50
N GLU A 583 17.38 -0.74 16.09
CA GLU A 583 18.35 0.20 15.50
C GLU A 583 19.24 -0.45 14.45
N GLY A 584 19.58 -1.74 14.58
CA GLY A 584 20.35 -2.49 13.57
C GLY A 584 19.57 -2.81 12.28
N GLY A 585 18.23 -2.79 12.34
CA GLY A 585 17.38 -2.99 11.18
C GLY A 585 17.45 -4.41 10.58
N PRO A 586 16.86 -4.64 9.39
CA PRO A 586 16.83 -5.96 8.77
C PRO A 586 18.21 -6.45 8.30
N GLN A 587 19.18 -5.55 8.09
CA GLN A 587 20.53 -5.94 7.67
C GLN A 587 21.23 -6.77 8.75
N THR A 588 21.09 -6.41 10.03
CA THR A 588 21.63 -7.20 11.15
C THR A 588 20.96 -8.57 11.27
N LEU A 589 19.67 -8.70 10.89
CA LEU A 589 19.00 -10.00 10.84
C LEU A 589 19.65 -10.91 9.79
N VAL A 590 19.89 -10.39 8.59
CA VAL A 590 20.51 -11.16 7.50
C VAL A 590 21.92 -11.61 7.91
N GLN A 591 22.73 -10.69 8.46
CA GLN A 591 24.09 -11.01 8.91
C GLN A 591 24.10 -12.18 9.91
N ARG A 592 23.26 -12.14 10.96
CA ARG A 592 23.14 -13.22 11.95
C ARG A 592 22.70 -14.56 11.34
N MET A 593 21.87 -14.54 10.31
CA MET A 593 21.37 -15.75 9.66
C MET A 593 22.35 -16.33 8.63
N MET A 594 23.32 -15.53 8.15
CA MET A 594 24.49 -16.03 7.41
C MET A 594 25.45 -16.75 8.37
N GLU A 595 25.66 -16.23 9.58
CA GLU A 595 26.54 -16.82 10.60
C GLU A 595 26.10 -18.23 11.03
N THR A 596 24.80 -18.58 10.96
CA THR A 596 24.30 -19.93 11.29
C THR A 596 24.32 -20.90 10.09
N GLY A 597 24.55 -20.41 8.88
CA GLY A 597 24.44 -21.19 7.64
C GLY A 597 23.00 -21.57 7.25
N ASP A 598 21.97 -21.00 7.89
CA ASP A 598 20.56 -21.35 7.61
C ASP A 598 20.10 -20.82 6.25
N LEU A 599 20.54 -19.62 5.86
CA LEU A 599 20.21 -19.00 4.58
C LEU A 599 20.73 -19.84 3.41
N GLU A 600 21.95 -20.37 3.53
CA GLU A 600 22.59 -21.25 2.56
C GLU A 600 21.81 -22.55 2.42
N ARG A 601 21.51 -23.23 3.54
CA ARG A 601 20.73 -24.48 3.54
C ARG A 601 19.36 -24.31 2.90
N CYS A 602 18.66 -23.22 3.17
CA CYS A 602 17.38 -22.95 2.52
C CYS A 602 17.55 -22.59 1.03
N THR A 603 18.55 -21.78 0.68
CA THR A 603 18.81 -21.42 -0.72
C THR A 603 19.11 -22.65 -1.57
N VAL A 604 19.91 -23.60 -1.07
CA VAL A 604 20.13 -24.90 -1.73
C VAL A 604 18.80 -25.65 -1.93
N LYS A 605 17.95 -25.74 -0.90
CA LYS A 605 16.63 -26.40 -1.00
C LYS A 605 15.70 -25.70 -2.00
N ARG A 606 15.72 -24.37 -2.08
CA ARG A 606 14.93 -23.57 -3.03
C ARG A 606 15.39 -23.76 -4.46
N VAL A 607 16.69 -23.67 -4.73
CA VAL A 607 17.27 -23.93 -6.05
C VAL A 607 17.03 -25.40 -6.47
N TRP A 608 17.24 -26.36 -5.58
CA TRP A 608 16.92 -27.77 -5.84
C TRP A 608 15.46 -27.95 -6.27
N ASN A 609 14.51 -27.37 -5.53
CA ASN A 609 13.09 -27.49 -5.86
C ASN A 609 12.70 -26.80 -7.17
N GLU A 610 13.36 -25.71 -7.54
CA GLU A 610 13.14 -25.03 -8.83
C GLU A 610 13.62 -25.88 -10.01
N PHE A 611 14.81 -26.50 -9.91
CA PHE A 611 15.43 -27.22 -11.01
C PHE A 611 15.06 -28.71 -11.10
N LEU A 612 14.71 -29.37 -9.99
CA LEU A 612 14.22 -30.76 -10.00
C LEU A 612 12.69 -30.86 -9.89
N GLY A 613 11.98 -29.73 -9.73
CA GLY A 613 10.51 -29.70 -9.60
C GLY A 613 9.94 -30.35 -8.33
N ARG A 614 10.81 -30.79 -7.40
CA ARG A 614 10.43 -31.47 -6.15
C ARG A 614 11.39 -31.16 -5.01
N ALA A 615 10.92 -31.35 -3.78
CA ALA A 615 11.75 -31.24 -2.59
C ALA A 615 12.83 -32.35 -2.54
N MET A 616 13.92 -32.08 -1.80
CA MET A 616 14.95 -33.07 -1.51
C MET A 616 14.42 -34.17 -0.59
N THR A 617 14.63 -35.44 -0.93
CA THR A 617 14.37 -36.58 -0.02
C THR A 617 15.29 -36.54 1.20
N VAL A 618 15.04 -37.40 2.19
CA VAL A 618 15.90 -37.51 3.38
C VAL A 618 17.32 -37.97 2.99
N GLU A 619 17.42 -38.83 1.99
CA GLU A 619 18.66 -39.38 1.45
C GLU A 619 19.42 -38.31 0.66
N GLU A 620 18.73 -37.55 -0.19
CA GLU A 620 19.32 -36.42 -0.93
C GLU A 620 19.80 -35.31 0.02
N GLN A 621 19.09 -35.05 1.13
CA GLN A 621 19.55 -34.11 2.14
C GLN A 621 20.84 -34.59 2.83
N LYS A 622 21.01 -35.89 3.09
CA LYS A 622 22.26 -36.44 3.62
C LYS A 622 23.41 -36.35 2.62
N LEU A 623 23.14 -36.56 1.33
CA LEU A 623 24.17 -36.61 0.27
C LEU A 623 24.61 -35.23 -0.22
N TYR A 624 23.66 -34.33 -0.51
CA TYR A 624 23.94 -33.10 -1.24
C TYR A 624 23.83 -31.82 -0.41
N LEU A 625 22.91 -31.75 0.58
CA LEU A 625 22.57 -30.47 1.22
C LEU A 625 23.79 -29.80 1.89
N GLN A 626 24.55 -30.56 2.68
CA GLN A 626 25.74 -30.02 3.35
C GLN A 626 26.82 -29.60 2.35
N THR A 627 27.15 -30.47 1.39
CA THR A 627 28.17 -30.24 0.37
C THR A 627 27.85 -29.02 -0.50
N LEU A 628 26.61 -28.91 -0.99
CA LEU A 628 26.15 -27.77 -1.79
C LEU A 628 26.11 -26.48 -0.96
N SER A 629 25.70 -26.52 0.30
CA SER A 629 25.67 -25.33 1.17
C SER A 629 27.09 -24.82 1.45
N GLN A 630 28.03 -25.72 1.71
CA GLN A 630 29.45 -25.39 1.91
C GLN A 630 30.11 -24.87 0.63
N ALA A 631 29.83 -25.48 -0.53
CA ALA A 631 30.31 -25.02 -1.82
C ALA A 631 29.78 -23.62 -2.17
N PHE A 632 28.49 -23.37 -1.91
CA PHE A 632 27.85 -22.07 -2.11
C PHE A 632 28.47 -20.98 -1.22
N ALA A 633 28.62 -21.23 0.08
CA ALA A 633 29.30 -20.31 0.99
C ALA A 633 30.75 -20.04 0.59
N LYS A 634 31.50 -21.09 0.20
CA LYS A 634 32.90 -20.98 -0.22
C LYS A 634 33.06 -20.22 -1.53
N ASN A 635 32.12 -20.33 -2.47
CA ASN A 635 32.15 -19.62 -3.75
C ASN A 635 31.41 -18.28 -3.69
N ASN A 636 31.68 -17.50 -2.64
CA ASN A 636 31.19 -16.13 -2.46
C ASN A 636 29.66 -15.98 -2.61
N HIS A 637 28.90 -17.02 -2.26
CA HIS A 637 27.45 -17.09 -2.45
C HIS A 637 26.98 -16.82 -3.90
N SER A 638 27.75 -17.19 -4.92
CA SER A 638 27.32 -17.10 -6.33
C SER A 638 26.12 -18.02 -6.59
N LEU A 639 24.97 -17.44 -6.92
CA LEU A 639 23.77 -18.19 -7.27
C LEU A 639 23.97 -18.99 -8.56
N LYS A 640 24.65 -18.40 -9.56
CA LYS A 640 24.98 -19.08 -10.83
C LYS A 640 25.81 -20.34 -10.58
N SER A 641 26.80 -20.27 -9.69
CA SER A 641 27.58 -21.46 -9.31
C SER A 641 26.75 -22.51 -8.57
N LEU A 642 25.83 -22.12 -7.68
CA LEU A 642 24.93 -23.07 -7.03
C LEU A 642 24.01 -23.78 -8.04
N ILE A 643 23.43 -23.02 -8.98
CA ILE A 643 22.61 -23.57 -10.07
C ILE A 643 23.43 -24.54 -10.91
N GLU A 644 24.66 -24.17 -11.31
CA GLU A 644 25.58 -25.04 -12.04
C GLU A 644 25.83 -26.36 -11.31
N HIS A 645 26.16 -26.34 -10.01
CA HIS A 645 26.38 -27.55 -9.23
C HIS A 645 25.11 -28.42 -9.11
N VAL A 646 23.93 -27.81 -9.03
CA VAL A 646 22.65 -28.55 -8.97
C VAL A 646 22.35 -29.23 -10.30
N VAL A 647 22.39 -28.51 -11.43
CA VAL A 647 22.07 -29.10 -12.76
C VAL A 647 23.18 -30.02 -13.29
N MET A 648 24.40 -29.91 -12.76
CA MET A 648 25.50 -30.84 -13.08
C MET A 648 25.56 -32.06 -12.14
N SER A 649 24.73 -32.12 -11.10
CA SER A 649 24.61 -33.28 -10.21
C SER A 649 24.11 -34.53 -10.94
N ASP A 650 24.39 -35.70 -10.39
CA ASP A 650 23.80 -36.95 -10.86
C ASP A 650 22.30 -37.03 -10.52
N ALA A 651 21.85 -36.40 -9.43
CA ALA A 651 20.42 -36.34 -9.06
C ALA A 651 19.56 -35.66 -10.12
N TYR A 652 20.00 -34.53 -10.69
CA TYR A 652 19.31 -33.85 -11.80
C TYR A 652 19.24 -34.71 -13.08
N ARG A 653 20.13 -35.72 -13.19
CA ARG A 653 20.24 -36.65 -14.32
C ARG A 653 19.61 -38.01 -14.05
N ARG A 654 18.87 -38.19 -12.96
CA ARG A 654 18.08 -39.40 -12.70
C ARG A 654 16.72 -39.31 -13.39
N ILE A 655 16.16 -40.48 -13.67
CA ILE A 655 14.75 -40.65 -14.03
C ILE A 655 14.15 -41.35 -12.81
N ASP A 656 13.33 -40.63 -12.05
CA ASP A 656 12.37 -41.21 -11.11
C ASP A 656 11.15 -41.81 -11.86
#